data_AF-A0A817VSB5-F1
#
_entry.id   AF-A0A817VSB5-F1
#
_cell.length_a   1.000
_cell.length_b   1.000
_cell.length_c   1.000
_cell.angle_alpha   90.00
_cell.angle_beta   90.00
_cell.angle_gamma   90.00
#
_symmetry.space_group_name_H-M   'P 1'
#
loop_
_entity.id
_entity.type
_entity.pdbx_description
1 polymer ?
#
loop_
_entity_poly.entity_id
_entity_poly.type
_entity_poly.pdbx_seq_one_letter_code
_entity_poly.pdbx_strand_id
1 'polypeptide(L)'
;MRVIYFLVLIYLNTIYCLPQVRVRPQSAVLLSSSEVRLICESSDTPFVSIAYWTHVGQRIELNPSIIEMHGNELRIYQFGDTAYTQPGTYSCVVSTRYGLIESEPAMLSLPTLDPFKILINENNILNITEGNIAVISCELPNGNPRPISIFTLDNNPIEIESNSNRYKILPSGNLHIIDVKKFDSGKYQCSAKNPLTGQIVNNSQRTILQVFNKPSNNRERRPLSIVYKPPVASRVLVGNNFSIECAIAGWPKPIIEWEKYGDILPERRHEVLHGTLYLYDIRLDDRGTYICRASSSNGQSDIAYTALLEVLVYADQTGELYQYLMSNYNKNVRPVKNNSDIVTVKVGLKLIQIADVDEKNQIMQTHVYVLHKWHDSSFEWLPGDFGEVEYIHIPNDLIWKPDLVLYNNADGNYQITSSSKAQIRYDGTVQWNPPMIYKSYCEIDIQYYPFDIQNCTLKFGTWTYSGSLVNLQFLTDNQSVIFERGWDLEDYTPSIEWEILNLRAIRHEIVYSCCTEVYLDLTFTCTIKRKPLFYIVNLIVPCVNISVLAVLVFLLPSDSRKKITLSISILVALLVFYLLLIELIPPISLVIPLLGKYLLFTLVLVHLSIIITIIILNTHFRRHPTTHMSSWLRKMLLVYLPKLLLMKRPNIPTRHVYRKENSNLIQQNQPLRYQWKDEQRRRVLKMTADHVAYIAKQIENAQIEKEIVEEWRFIALILDRFFLIIFVSVSLIGTLGSLLKAPSLYKSNPPVNPNCYLYYPPINNSQWLKTCGTNYSSINSNEQLQISTSIGNI
;
A
#
# COMPACT_ATOMS: atom_id res chain seq x y z
N MET A 1 -20.31 -9.62 -13.70
CA MET A 1 -19.88 -8.62 -12.68
C MET A 1 -19.65 -9.22 -11.29
N ARG A 2 -20.57 -9.98 -10.68
CA ARG A 2 -20.34 -10.58 -9.34
C ARG A 2 -19.16 -11.58 -9.26
N VAL A 3 -18.90 -12.33 -10.34
CA VAL A 3 -17.75 -13.26 -10.42
C VAL A 3 -16.41 -12.51 -10.53
N ILE A 4 -16.40 -11.36 -11.22
CA ILE A 4 -15.20 -10.52 -11.35
C ILE A 4 -14.90 -9.83 -10.01
N TYR A 5 -15.94 -9.38 -9.30
CA TYR A 5 -15.81 -8.83 -7.95
C TYR A 5 -15.27 -9.87 -6.96
N PHE A 6 -15.70 -11.13 -7.08
CA PHE A 6 -15.21 -12.25 -6.26
C PHE A 6 -13.75 -12.60 -6.58
N LEU A 7 -13.37 -12.59 -7.86
CA LEU A 7 -11.98 -12.84 -8.28
C LEU A 7 -11.04 -11.67 -7.89
N VAL A 8 -11.52 -10.43 -7.93
CA VAL A 8 -10.77 -9.24 -7.50
C VAL A 8 -10.62 -9.19 -5.96
N LEU A 9 -11.63 -9.64 -5.20
CA LEU A 9 -11.53 -9.80 -3.74
C LEU A 9 -10.58 -10.94 -3.31
N ILE A 10 -10.48 -12.01 -4.11
CA ILE A 10 -9.48 -13.07 -3.89
C ILE A 10 -8.07 -12.54 -4.22
N TYR A 11 -7.94 -11.70 -5.26
CA TYR A 11 -6.66 -11.10 -5.66
C TYR A 11 -6.17 -9.99 -4.70
N LEU A 12 -7.09 -9.26 -4.06
CA LEU A 12 -6.77 -8.18 -3.11
C LEU A 12 -6.49 -8.67 -1.67
N ASN A 13 -6.92 -9.88 -1.30
CA ASN A 13 -6.67 -10.44 0.04
C ASN A 13 -5.39 -11.28 0.15
N THR A 14 -4.64 -11.48 -0.93
CA THR A 14 -3.26 -11.97 -0.86
C THR A 14 -2.34 -10.82 -0.49
N ILE A 15 -2.40 -10.45 0.78
CA ILE A 15 -1.48 -9.52 1.44
C ILE A 15 -0.06 -10.09 1.30
N TYR A 16 0.82 -9.28 0.69
CA TYR A 16 2.25 -9.51 0.60
C TYR A 16 2.84 -9.57 2.01
N CYS A 17 2.99 -10.77 2.54
CA CYS A 17 3.88 -11.04 3.66
C CYS A 17 5.27 -11.32 3.08
N LEU A 18 6.31 -10.63 3.55
CA LEU A 18 7.69 -11.06 3.30
C LEU A 18 7.81 -12.54 3.74
N PRO A 19 8.42 -13.41 2.93
CA PRO A 19 8.49 -14.83 3.28
C PRO A 19 9.26 -15.00 4.59
N GLN A 20 8.65 -15.68 5.56
CA GLN A 20 9.29 -15.98 6.83
C GLN A 20 10.24 -17.15 6.64
N VAL A 21 11.51 -16.93 6.94
CA VAL A 21 12.57 -17.94 6.88
C VAL A 21 12.97 -18.29 8.31
N ARG A 22 12.96 -19.58 8.65
CA ARG A 22 13.28 -20.06 10.00
C ARG A 22 14.18 -21.29 9.92
N VAL A 23 15.09 -21.41 10.88
CA VAL A 23 15.90 -22.63 11.07
C VAL A 23 15.24 -23.53 12.10
N ARG A 24 15.22 -24.84 11.83
CA ARG A 24 14.77 -25.88 12.78
C ARG A 24 15.92 -26.85 13.10
N PRO A 25 16.14 -27.17 14.39
CA PRO A 25 15.54 -26.55 15.59
C PRO A 25 16.06 -25.11 15.84
N GLN A 26 15.28 -24.26 16.50
CA GLN A 26 15.69 -22.89 16.88
C GLN A 26 16.72 -22.86 18.02
N SER A 27 16.73 -23.87 18.90
CA SER A 27 17.82 -24.06 19.86
C SER A 27 17.94 -25.53 20.19
N ALA A 28 19.17 -26.02 20.36
CA ALA A 28 19.41 -27.39 20.77
C ALA A 28 20.68 -27.51 21.63
N VAL A 29 20.66 -28.47 22.54
CA VAL A 29 21.82 -28.87 23.36
C VAL A 29 22.30 -30.21 22.85
N LEU A 30 23.58 -30.30 22.50
CA LEU A 30 24.13 -31.40 21.71
C LEU A 30 25.44 -31.89 22.31
N LEU A 31 25.65 -33.21 22.31
CA LEU A 31 26.90 -33.80 22.79
C LEU A 31 28.06 -33.40 21.87
N SER A 32 29.26 -33.27 22.44
CA SER A 32 30.48 -33.18 21.63
C SER A 32 30.54 -34.41 20.72
N SER A 33 30.82 -34.20 19.43
CA SER A 33 30.83 -35.20 18.36
C SER A 33 29.47 -35.80 17.93
N SER A 34 28.33 -35.17 18.27
CA SER A 34 27.04 -35.56 17.69
C SER A 34 26.89 -35.06 16.26
N GLU A 35 26.24 -35.85 15.39
CA GLU A 35 25.78 -35.38 14.09
C GLU A 35 24.58 -34.43 14.26
N VAL A 36 24.69 -33.22 13.72
CA VAL A 36 23.66 -32.17 13.80
C VAL A 36 23.05 -31.92 12.45
N ARG A 37 21.73 -31.80 12.41
CA ARG A 37 20.96 -31.49 11.19
C ARG A 37 20.14 -30.23 11.42
N LEU A 38 20.49 -29.15 10.73
CA LEU A 38 19.75 -27.89 10.74
C LEU A 38 18.96 -27.76 9.43
N ILE A 39 17.65 -27.58 9.53
CA ILE A 39 16.75 -27.47 8.37
C ILE A 39 16.31 -26.02 8.22
N CYS A 40 16.47 -25.44 7.04
CA CYS A 40 15.95 -24.13 6.70
C CYS A 40 14.54 -24.29 6.10
N GLU A 41 13.53 -23.71 6.75
CA GLU A 41 12.13 -23.68 6.30
C GLU A 41 11.75 -22.26 5.86
N SER A 42 11.04 -22.16 4.74
CA SER A 42 10.49 -20.91 4.22
C SER A 42 8.98 -21.03 4.04
N SER A 43 8.23 -19.97 4.33
CA SER A 43 6.80 -19.89 4.03
C SER A 43 6.51 -19.80 2.53
N ASP A 44 7.49 -19.42 1.70
CA ASP A 44 7.40 -19.43 0.24
C ASP A 44 7.86 -20.80 -0.30
N THR A 45 6.90 -21.69 -0.58
CA THR A 45 7.15 -22.93 -1.36
C THR A 45 6.39 -22.79 -2.68
N PRO A 46 7.00 -22.99 -3.87
CA PRO A 46 8.23 -23.74 -4.16
C PRO A 46 9.44 -22.92 -4.74
N PHE A 47 9.60 -21.63 -4.44
CA PHE A 47 10.57 -20.74 -5.14
C PHE A 47 11.79 -20.23 -4.34
N VAL A 48 12.34 -21.02 -3.42
CA VAL A 48 13.49 -20.57 -2.60
C VAL A 48 14.72 -21.46 -2.80
N SER A 49 15.86 -20.86 -3.15
CA SER A 49 17.17 -21.53 -3.15
C SER A 49 18.04 -21.00 -2.02
N ILE A 50 18.74 -21.88 -1.30
CA ILE A 50 19.66 -21.45 -0.23
C ILE A 50 20.93 -20.90 -0.85
N ALA A 51 21.33 -19.71 -0.40
CA ALA A 51 22.56 -19.08 -0.84
C ALA A 51 23.76 -19.61 -0.03
N TYR A 52 23.67 -19.56 1.31
CA TYR A 52 24.70 -20.05 2.23
C TYR A 52 24.18 -20.09 3.67
N TRP A 53 24.95 -20.71 4.59
CA TRP A 53 24.72 -20.66 6.03
C TRP A 53 25.76 -19.78 6.71
N THR A 54 25.39 -19.19 7.85
CA THR A 54 26.25 -18.39 8.70
C THR A 54 26.39 -19.04 10.09
N HIS A 55 27.56 -18.89 10.70
CA HIS A 55 27.86 -19.24 12.09
C HIS A 55 28.45 -18.00 12.77
N VAL A 56 27.78 -17.50 13.82
CA VAL A 56 28.16 -16.25 14.52
C VAL A 56 28.33 -15.09 13.52
N GLY A 57 27.40 -14.98 12.56
CA GLY A 57 27.39 -13.95 11.51
C GLY A 57 28.42 -14.12 10.39
N GLN A 58 29.31 -15.12 10.46
CA GLN A 58 30.29 -15.40 9.40
C GLN A 58 29.81 -16.53 8.50
N ARG A 59 30.05 -16.39 7.19
CA ARG A 59 29.70 -17.43 6.22
C ARG A 59 30.48 -18.71 6.52
N ILE A 60 29.77 -19.84 6.61
CA ILE A 60 30.37 -21.15 6.85
C ILE A 60 31.06 -21.63 5.58
N GLU A 61 32.33 -22.02 5.71
CA GLU A 61 33.07 -22.72 4.67
C GLU A 61 32.76 -24.23 4.73
N LEU A 62 32.22 -24.78 3.65
CA LEU A 62 31.82 -26.19 3.60
C LEU A 62 33.05 -27.09 3.47
N ASN A 63 33.12 -28.12 4.32
CA ASN A 63 34.13 -29.16 4.26
C ASN A 63 33.42 -30.53 4.32
N PRO A 64 33.43 -31.34 3.25
CA PRO A 64 32.66 -32.59 3.17
C PRO A 64 32.90 -33.58 4.31
N SER A 65 34.03 -33.49 5.02
CA SER A 65 34.34 -34.37 6.15
C SER A 65 33.77 -33.91 7.49
N ILE A 66 33.36 -32.63 7.62
CA ILE A 66 33.02 -31.99 8.90
C ILE A 66 31.65 -31.28 8.84
N ILE A 67 31.39 -30.55 7.74
CA ILE A 67 30.17 -29.76 7.54
C ILE A 67 29.76 -29.78 6.05
N GLU A 68 28.55 -30.23 5.75
CA GLU A 68 28.04 -30.39 4.39
C GLU A 68 26.64 -29.81 4.26
N MET A 69 26.30 -29.28 3.07
CA MET A 69 24.97 -28.79 2.76
C MET A 69 24.27 -29.73 1.79
N HIS A 70 23.04 -30.15 2.13
CA HIS A 70 22.22 -31.03 1.29
C HIS A 70 20.82 -30.45 1.12
N GLY A 71 20.56 -29.81 -0.03
CA GLY A 71 19.27 -29.17 -0.29
C GLY A 71 18.99 -28.06 0.74
N ASN A 72 17.98 -28.25 1.59
CA ASN A 72 17.62 -27.32 2.66
C ASN A 72 18.23 -27.60 4.03
N GLU A 73 19.16 -28.55 4.09
CA GLU A 73 19.73 -29.05 5.33
C GLU A 73 21.23 -28.75 5.41
N LEU A 74 21.69 -28.26 6.56
CA LEU A 74 23.10 -28.22 6.94
C LEU A 74 23.39 -29.38 7.89
N ARG A 75 24.32 -30.25 7.49
CA ARG A 75 24.80 -31.39 8.29
C ARG A 75 26.15 -31.08 8.90
N ILE A 76 26.27 -31.28 10.20
CA ILE A 76 27.51 -31.14 10.96
C ILE A 76 27.85 -32.50 11.52
N TYR A 77 28.91 -33.15 11.04
CA TYR A 77 29.24 -34.52 11.45
C TYR A 77 29.96 -34.57 12.81
N GLN A 78 30.72 -33.50 13.16
CA GLN A 78 31.50 -33.41 14.39
C GLN A 78 31.28 -32.05 15.09
N PHE A 79 30.24 -31.97 15.92
CA PHE A 79 29.96 -30.77 16.72
C PHE A 79 30.98 -30.58 17.86
N GLY A 80 31.55 -29.38 17.96
CA GLY A 80 32.47 -28.92 19.01
C GLY A 80 33.96 -28.97 18.68
N ASP A 81 34.35 -29.40 17.47
CA ASP A 81 35.75 -29.76 17.14
C ASP A 81 36.53 -28.67 16.37
N THR A 82 35.85 -27.87 15.54
CA THR A 82 36.45 -26.81 14.70
C THR A 82 35.75 -25.47 14.89
N ALA A 83 36.35 -24.36 14.44
CA ALA A 83 35.81 -23.01 14.63
C ALA A 83 34.35 -22.83 14.14
N TYR A 84 33.95 -23.53 13.08
CA TYR A 84 32.59 -23.47 12.51
C TYR A 84 31.63 -24.54 13.06
N THR A 85 32.13 -25.44 13.91
CA THR A 85 31.34 -26.48 14.59
C THR A 85 31.22 -26.24 16.09
N GLN A 86 31.68 -25.10 16.61
CA GLN A 86 31.56 -24.72 18.02
C GLN A 86 30.13 -24.33 18.40
N PRO A 87 29.81 -24.29 19.72
CA PRO A 87 28.61 -23.64 20.23
C PRO A 87 28.49 -22.21 19.72
N GLY A 88 27.30 -21.85 19.25
CA GLY A 88 27.08 -20.56 18.60
C GLY A 88 25.74 -20.48 17.92
N THR A 89 25.53 -19.35 17.24
CA THR A 89 24.31 -19.07 16.47
C THR A 89 24.50 -19.44 15.01
N TYR A 90 23.53 -20.20 14.47
CA TYR A 90 23.52 -20.64 13.07
C TYR A 90 22.31 -20.05 12.34
N SER A 91 22.51 -19.36 11.23
CA SER A 91 21.42 -18.81 10.40
C SER A 91 21.53 -19.30 8.96
N CYS A 92 20.40 -19.44 8.28
CA CYS A 92 20.36 -19.72 6.85
C CYS A 92 20.05 -18.45 6.07
N VAL A 93 20.80 -18.23 4.98
CA VAL A 93 20.56 -17.14 4.04
C VAL A 93 19.98 -17.73 2.77
N VAL A 94 18.78 -17.27 2.41
CA VAL A 94 18.06 -17.73 1.23
C VAL A 94 18.01 -16.66 0.16
N SER A 95 18.09 -17.09 -1.10
CA SER A 95 17.89 -16.25 -2.27
C SER A 95 16.44 -16.35 -2.73
N THR A 96 15.77 -15.21 -2.73
CA THR A 96 14.39 -15.06 -3.21
C THR A 96 14.37 -14.11 -4.40
N ARG A 97 13.23 -14.04 -5.11
CA ARG A 97 13.01 -13.05 -6.18
C ARG A 97 13.09 -11.58 -5.70
N TYR A 98 13.06 -11.35 -4.39
CA TYR A 98 13.09 -10.04 -3.75
C TYR A 98 14.45 -9.71 -3.11
N GLY A 99 15.43 -10.63 -3.17
CA GLY A 99 16.76 -10.45 -2.57
C GLY A 99 17.17 -11.59 -1.63
N LEU A 100 18.29 -11.38 -0.92
CA LEU A 100 18.78 -12.29 0.11
C LEU A 100 18.07 -12.01 1.44
N ILE A 101 17.55 -13.06 2.08
CA ILE A 101 16.89 -12.98 3.38
C ILE A 101 17.61 -13.92 4.33
N GLU A 102 18.02 -13.43 5.50
CA GLU A 102 18.62 -14.22 6.58
C GLU A 102 17.54 -14.63 7.59
N SER A 103 17.61 -15.87 8.07
CA SER A 103 16.70 -16.40 9.08
C SER A 103 17.01 -15.85 10.48
N GLU A 104 16.05 -15.98 11.40
CA GLU A 104 16.34 -15.90 12.84
C GLU A 104 17.43 -16.93 13.23
N PRO A 105 18.37 -16.57 14.12
CA PRO A 105 19.49 -17.43 14.48
C PRO A 105 19.05 -18.63 15.34
N ALA A 106 19.57 -19.82 15.01
CA ALA A 106 19.42 -21.01 15.83
C ALA A 106 20.61 -21.19 16.78
N MET A 107 20.35 -21.31 18.09
CA MET A 107 21.40 -21.43 19.11
C MET A 107 21.75 -22.89 19.42
N LEU A 108 22.99 -23.29 19.13
CA LEU A 108 23.53 -24.60 19.50
C LEU A 108 24.48 -24.47 20.68
N SER A 109 24.33 -25.34 21.69
CA SER A 109 25.15 -25.31 22.90
C SER A 109 25.60 -26.72 23.34
N LEU A 110 26.71 -26.79 24.08
CA LEU A 110 27.17 -28.03 24.71
C LEU A 110 26.48 -28.23 26.07
N PRO A 111 26.26 -29.49 26.49
CA PRO A 111 25.64 -29.78 27.76
C PRO A 111 26.57 -29.44 28.93
N THR A 112 26.00 -28.86 29.97
CA THR A 112 26.69 -28.49 31.21
C THR A 112 25.93 -28.98 32.42
N LEU A 113 26.64 -29.23 33.53
CA LEU A 113 26.06 -29.54 34.83
C LEU A 113 26.97 -29.01 35.93
N ASP A 114 26.47 -28.02 36.67
CA ASP A 114 27.21 -27.41 37.77
C ASP A 114 27.21 -28.33 39.01
N PRO A 115 28.23 -28.21 39.89
CA PRO A 115 28.20 -28.87 41.19
C PRO A 115 27.10 -28.30 42.10
N PHE A 116 26.60 -29.11 43.05
CA PHE A 116 25.71 -28.60 44.10
C PHE A 116 26.41 -27.51 44.92
N LYS A 117 25.67 -26.47 45.30
CA LYS A 117 26.15 -25.46 46.25
C LYS A 117 26.42 -26.14 47.61
N ILE A 118 27.62 -25.95 48.15
CA ILE A 118 28.01 -26.55 49.43
C ILE A 118 27.34 -25.76 50.56
N LEU A 119 26.31 -26.33 51.16
CA LEU A 119 25.70 -25.83 52.39
C LEU A 119 26.29 -26.58 53.57
N ILE A 120 27.13 -25.90 54.35
CA ILE A 120 27.78 -26.47 55.53
C ILE A 120 26.70 -26.60 56.64
N ASN A 121 26.48 -27.82 57.12
CA ASN A 121 25.89 -28.14 58.44
C ASN A 121 24.36 -28.28 58.68
N GLU A 122 23.55 -28.85 57.77
CA GLU A 122 22.20 -29.30 58.19
C GLU A 122 21.81 -30.63 57.52
N ASN A 123 21.74 -31.73 58.29
CA ASN A 123 20.92 -32.87 57.91
C ASN A 123 19.47 -32.51 58.28
N ASN A 124 18.59 -32.36 57.29
CA ASN A 124 17.18 -32.08 57.54
C ASN A 124 16.49 -33.33 58.10
N ILE A 125 15.97 -33.26 59.32
CA ILE A 125 15.16 -34.32 59.93
C ILE A 125 13.68 -34.02 59.62
N LEU A 126 13.01 -34.95 58.92
CA LEU A 126 11.61 -34.83 58.55
C LEU A 126 10.77 -35.84 59.34
N ASN A 127 9.87 -35.32 60.18
CA ASN A 127 9.02 -36.12 61.06
C ASN A 127 7.61 -36.22 60.47
N ILE A 128 7.24 -37.39 59.95
CA ILE A 128 5.96 -37.60 59.25
C ILE A 128 5.18 -38.73 59.91
N THR A 129 3.86 -38.59 59.97
CA THR A 129 3.00 -39.64 60.50
C THR A 129 2.57 -40.56 59.37
N GLU A 130 2.48 -41.86 59.64
CA GLU A 130 2.02 -42.86 58.68
C GLU A 130 0.67 -42.46 58.06
N GLY A 131 0.56 -42.58 56.73
CA GLY A 131 -0.62 -42.17 55.97
C GLY A 131 -0.56 -40.76 55.36
N ASN A 132 0.32 -39.89 55.85
CA ASN A 132 0.54 -38.55 55.29
C ASN A 132 1.51 -38.59 54.10
N ILE A 133 1.71 -37.43 53.47
CA ILE A 133 2.69 -37.22 52.39
C ILE A 133 4.03 -36.76 52.98
N ALA A 134 5.15 -37.29 52.48
CA ALA A 134 6.48 -36.77 52.75
C ALA A 134 7.07 -36.17 51.47
N VAL A 135 7.79 -35.06 51.59
CA VAL A 135 8.49 -34.41 50.46
C VAL A 135 9.97 -34.31 50.81
N ILE A 136 10.80 -35.05 50.07
CA ILE A 136 12.25 -34.94 50.16
C ILE A 136 12.68 -33.88 49.15
N SER A 137 13.15 -32.73 49.66
CA SER A 137 13.50 -31.59 48.82
C SER A 137 14.83 -31.80 48.11
N CYS A 138 14.92 -31.35 46.85
CA CYS A 138 16.16 -31.33 46.09
C CYS A 138 16.31 -30.07 45.26
N GLU A 139 17.16 -29.15 45.72
CA GLU A 139 17.54 -27.96 44.98
C GLU A 139 18.59 -28.32 43.92
N LEU A 140 18.11 -28.63 42.71
CA LEU A 140 18.99 -29.02 41.61
C LEU A 140 19.95 -27.87 41.22
N PRO A 141 21.23 -28.17 40.91
CA PRO A 141 22.16 -27.19 40.39
C PRO A 141 21.75 -26.75 38.98
N ASN A 142 22.34 -25.65 38.51
CA ASN A 142 22.16 -25.23 37.12
C ASN A 142 22.77 -26.26 36.18
N GLY A 143 22.10 -26.50 35.06
CA GLY A 143 22.57 -27.39 34.02
C GLY A 143 21.80 -27.14 32.74
N ASN A 144 22.48 -27.33 31.61
CA ASN A 144 21.89 -27.22 30.28
C ASN A 144 22.01 -28.59 29.59
N PRO A 145 20.91 -29.28 29.21
CA PRO A 145 19.53 -28.96 29.54
C PRO A 145 19.24 -29.22 31.03
N ARG A 146 18.08 -28.78 31.52
CA ARG A 146 17.70 -28.87 32.94
C ARG A 146 17.96 -30.30 33.49
N PRO A 147 18.74 -30.44 34.59
CA PRO A 147 19.06 -31.76 35.14
C PRO A 147 17.83 -32.44 35.76
N ILE A 148 17.89 -33.76 35.89
CA ILE A 148 16.87 -34.57 36.58
C ILE A 148 17.39 -35.03 37.94
N SER A 149 16.52 -35.09 38.94
CA SER A 149 16.84 -35.59 40.27
C SER A 149 16.78 -37.13 40.32
N ILE A 150 17.74 -37.74 40.99
CA ILE A 150 17.72 -39.16 41.37
C ILE A 150 17.89 -39.27 42.89
N PHE A 151 17.27 -40.27 43.50
CA PHE A 151 17.28 -40.43 44.95
C PHE A 151 17.78 -41.80 45.37
N THR A 152 18.53 -41.84 46.47
CA THR A 152 18.91 -43.07 47.16
C THR A 152 18.36 -43.08 48.58
N LEU A 153 17.91 -44.23 49.05
CA LEU A 153 17.50 -44.51 50.42
C LEU A 153 18.56 -45.41 51.07
N ASP A 154 19.22 -44.92 52.13
CA ASP A 154 20.30 -45.64 52.82
C ASP A 154 21.39 -46.16 51.86
N ASN A 155 21.72 -45.32 50.86
CA ASN A 155 22.65 -45.58 49.75
C ASN A 155 22.18 -46.59 48.69
N ASN A 156 20.96 -47.14 48.81
CA ASN A 156 20.36 -47.96 47.75
C ASN A 156 19.53 -47.08 46.81
N PRO A 157 19.62 -47.27 45.48
CA PRO A 157 18.79 -46.53 44.54
C PRO A 157 17.31 -46.86 44.75
N ILE A 158 16.47 -45.83 44.71
CA ILE A 158 15.02 -46.01 44.76
C ILE A 158 14.56 -46.31 43.33
N GLU A 159 14.09 -47.53 43.09
CA GLU A 159 13.47 -47.89 41.82
C GLU A 159 12.08 -47.26 41.76
N ILE A 160 11.99 -46.12 41.07
CA ILE A 160 10.72 -45.47 40.77
C ILE A 160 10.17 -46.17 39.53
N GLU A 161 9.56 -47.33 39.73
CA GLU A 161 8.84 -48.02 38.65
C GLU A 161 7.78 -47.10 38.07
N SER A 162 7.64 -47.11 36.74
CA SER A 162 6.72 -46.29 35.96
C SER A 162 5.24 -46.42 36.38
N ASN A 163 4.91 -47.42 37.21
CA ASN A 163 3.55 -47.75 37.65
C ASN A 163 3.36 -47.65 39.18
N SER A 164 4.37 -47.20 39.93
CA SER A 164 4.25 -46.95 41.36
C SER A 164 3.56 -45.60 41.60
N ASN A 165 2.26 -45.63 41.90
CA ASN A 165 1.51 -44.41 42.25
C ASN A 165 1.98 -43.72 43.55
N ARG A 166 2.94 -44.31 44.26
CA ARG A 166 3.34 -43.91 45.61
C ARG A 166 4.56 -43.00 45.66
N TYR A 167 5.60 -43.31 44.89
CA TYR A 167 6.81 -42.48 44.79
C TYR A 167 6.74 -41.65 43.50
N LYS A 168 6.71 -40.33 43.61
CA LYS A 168 6.65 -39.43 42.45
C LYS A 168 7.71 -38.35 42.57
N ILE A 169 8.52 -38.18 41.52
CA ILE A 169 9.41 -37.02 41.41
C ILE A 169 8.67 -35.95 40.61
N LEU A 170 8.56 -34.76 41.18
CA LEU A 170 7.91 -33.63 40.54
C LEU A 170 8.89 -32.80 39.69
N PRO A 171 8.40 -31.95 38.76
CA PRO A 171 9.26 -31.10 37.93
C PRO A 171 10.17 -30.16 38.71
N SER A 172 9.92 -29.89 40.00
CA SER A 172 10.84 -29.18 40.88
C SER A 172 12.13 -29.94 41.15
N GLY A 173 12.14 -31.27 41.02
CA GLY A 173 13.19 -32.18 41.46
C GLY A 173 12.90 -32.84 42.82
N ASN A 174 11.80 -32.50 43.48
CA ASN A 174 11.45 -33.06 44.80
C ASN A 174 10.84 -34.47 44.69
N LEU A 175 11.19 -35.35 45.62
CA LEU A 175 10.58 -36.68 45.74
C LEU A 175 9.39 -36.62 46.71
N HIS A 176 8.20 -36.90 46.18
CA HIS A 176 6.97 -37.05 46.93
C HIS A 176 6.70 -38.52 47.22
N ILE A 177 6.50 -38.82 48.50
CA ILE A 177 6.13 -40.15 49.00
C ILE A 177 4.68 -40.04 49.51
N ILE A 178 3.75 -40.59 48.74
CA ILE A 178 2.32 -40.59 49.05
C ILE A 178 2.03 -41.75 50.01
N ASP A 179 1.17 -41.56 51.02
CA ASP A 179 0.81 -42.62 51.99
C ASP A 179 2.07 -43.28 52.60
N VAL A 180 2.85 -42.46 53.30
CA VAL A 180 4.11 -42.85 53.92
C VAL A 180 3.89 -44.00 54.91
N LYS A 181 4.76 -45.01 54.86
CA LYS A 181 4.75 -46.22 55.69
C LYS A 181 5.98 -46.26 56.59
N LYS A 182 5.93 -47.07 57.65
CA LYS A 182 7.03 -47.16 58.62
C LYS A 182 8.38 -47.53 57.98
N PHE A 183 8.36 -48.39 56.96
CA PHE A 183 9.54 -48.84 56.23
C PHE A 183 10.18 -47.78 55.32
N ASP A 184 9.55 -46.61 55.15
CA ASP A 184 10.14 -45.49 54.41
C ASP A 184 11.12 -44.68 55.26
N SER A 185 11.24 -45.00 56.55
CA SER A 185 12.18 -44.31 57.43
C SER A 185 13.61 -44.64 57.02
N GLY A 186 14.44 -43.62 56.84
CA GLY A 186 15.85 -43.80 56.45
C GLY A 186 16.49 -42.51 55.98
N LYS A 187 17.71 -42.61 55.48
CA LYS A 187 18.53 -41.48 55.02
C LYS A 187 18.45 -41.33 53.51
N TYR A 188 17.74 -40.30 53.06
CA TYR A 188 17.59 -39.96 51.65
C TYR A 188 18.72 -39.04 51.18
N GLN A 189 19.31 -39.34 50.02
CA GLN A 189 20.27 -38.48 49.34
C GLN A 189 19.78 -38.20 47.91
N CYS A 190 19.73 -36.92 47.54
CA CYS A 190 19.46 -36.51 46.15
C CYS A 190 20.77 -36.38 45.36
N SER A 191 20.71 -36.71 44.08
CA SER A 191 21.75 -36.40 43.11
C SER A 191 21.12 -35.81 41.84
N ALA A 192 21.86 -34.95 41.14
CA ALA A 192 21.46 -34.38 39.87
C ALA A 192 22.12 -35.16 38.74
N LYS A 193 21.34 -35.56 37.74
CA LYS A 193 21.81 -36.24 36.53
C LYS A 193 21.54 -35.35 35.33
N ASN A 194 22.56 -35.11 34.50
CA ASN A 194 22.34 -34.50 33.20
C ASN A 194 21.67 -35.54 32.28
N PRO A 195 20.49 -35.27 31.71
CA PRO A 195 19.74 -36.25 30.95
C PRO A 195 20.40 -36.61 29.61
N LEU A 196 21.28 -35.76 29.07
CA LEU A 196 21.98 -36.00 27.81
C LEU A 196 23.33 -36.70 28.01
N THR A 197 24.17 -36.19 28.93
CA THR A 197 25.52 -36.76 29.14
C THR A 197 25.52 -37.95 30.09
N GLY A 198 24.48 -38.09 30.92
CA GLY A 198 24.44 -39.07 31.99
C GLY A 198 25.34 -38.74 33.18
N GLN A 199 26.03 -37.58 33.18
CA GLN A 199 26.85 -37.13 34.30
C GLN A 199 26.01 -36.98 35.57
N ILE A 200 26.50 -37.49 36.70
CA ILE A 200 25.81 -37.43 38.00
C ILE A 200 26.67 -36.63 38.98
N VAL A 201 26.04 -35.67 39.66
CA VAL A 201 26.62 -34.94 40.79
C VAL A 201 25.77 -35.23 42.02
N ASN A 202 26.39 -35.60 43.14
CA ASN A 202 25.67 -35.92 44.37
C ASN A 202 25.50 -34.67 45.26
N ASN A 203 24.32 -34.50 45.87
CA ASN A 203 24.16 -33.51 46.93
C ASN A 203 24.83 -34.01 48.20
N SER A 204 25.59 -33.15 48.86
CA SER A 204 26.24 -33.45 50.14
C SER A 204 25.24 -33.51 51.30
N GLN A 205 24.14 -32.75 51.23
CA GLN A 205 23.07 -32.76 52.22
C GLN A 205 22.19 -34.02 52.09
N ARG A 206 21.81 -34.58 53.24
CA ARG A 206 20.95 -35.76 53.31
C ARG A 206 19.76 -35.49 54.22
N THR A 207 18.59 -35.98 53.81
CA THR A 207 17.34 -35.84 54.58
C THR A 207 17.08 -37.13 55.35
N ILE A 208 16.83 -37.03 56.65
CA ILE A 208 16.50 -38.18 57.52
C ILE A 208 14.99 -38.19 57.70
N LEU A 209 14.30 -39.17 57.10
CA LEU A 209 12.86 -39.34 57.26
C LEU A 209 12.59 -40.25 58.46
N GLN A 210 11.81 -39.74 59.44
CA GLN A 210 11.34 -40.50 60.59
C GLN A 210 9.82 -40.61 60.54
N VAL A 211 9.33 -41.84 60.35
CA VAL A 211 7.89 -42.11 60.24
C VAL A 211 7.32 -42.54 61.59
N PHE A 212 6.34 -41.82 62.11
CA PHE A 212 5.61 -42.15 63.33
C PHE A 212 4.34 -42.94 63.00
N ASN A 213 3.97 -43.88 63.86
CA ASN A 213 2.73 -44.65 63.67
C ASN A 213 1.51 -43.70 63.69
N LYS A 214 0.48 -44.05 62.92
CA LYS A 214 -0.82 -43.40 63.01
C LYS A 214 -1.38 -43.50 64.45
N PRO A 215 -2.11 -42.49 64.93
CA PRO A 215 -2.76 -42.53 66.24
C PRO A 215 -3.60 -43.79 66.43
N SER A 216 -3.48 -44.43 67.59
CA SER A 216 -4.24 -45.66 67.93
C SER A 216 -5.73 -45.35 68.16
N ASN A 217 -6.04 -44.12 68.55
CA ASN A 217 -7.38 -43.63 68.82
C ASN A 217 -7.84 -42.69 67.70
N ASN A 218 -8.92 -43.02 66.99
CA ASN A 218 -9.49 -42.17 65.94
C ASN A 218 -9.99 -40.79 66.44
N ARG A 219 -10.08 -40.58 67.77
CA ARG A 219 -10.38 -39.27 68.38
C ARG A 219 -9.14 -38.40 68.60
N GLU A 220 -7.94 -38.98 68.56
CA GLU A 220 -6.69 -38.22 68.67
C GLU A 220 -6.52 -37.38 67.41
N ARG A 221 -6.20 -36.10 67.57
CA ARG A 221 -6.02 -35.16 66.46
C ARG A 221 -4.63 -34.58 66.52
N ARG A 222 -3.95 -34.54 65.37
CA ARG A 222 -2.66 -33.85 65.23
C ARG A 222 -2.89 -32.56 64.45
N PRO A 223 -2.37 -31.41 64.92
CA PRO A 223 -2.56 -30.14 64.25
C PRO A 223 -1.95 -30.19 62.84
N LEU A 224 -2.48 -29.35 61.96
CA LEU A 224 -1.94 -29.20 60.61
C LEU A 224 -0.51 -28.64 60.70
N SER A 225 0.43 -29.31 60.05
CA SER A 225 1.82 -28.87 59.94
C SER A 225 2.23 -28.87 58.47
N ILE A 226 2.99 -27.84 58.11
CA ILE A 226 3.50 -27.69 56.74
C ILE A 226 4.69 -28.63 56.53
N VAL A 227 4.57 -29.51 55.53
CA VAL A 227 5.65 -30.42 55.11
C VAL A 227 6.48 -29.75 54.02
N TYR A 228 5.83 -29.09 53.07
CA TYR A 228 6.49 -28.33 52.01
C TYR A 228 5.70 -27.08 51.67
N LYS A 229 6.38 -25.92 51.72
CA LYS A 229 5.83 -24.61 51.37
C LYS A 229 6.04 -24.35 49.88
N PRO A 230 5.03 -23.81 49.16
CA PRO A 230 5.28 -23.35 47.81
C PRO A 230 6.32 -22.20 47.83
N PRO A 231 7.14 -22.07 46.78
CA PRO A 231 8.06 -20.94 46.64
C PRO A 231 7.30 -19.61 46.66
N VAL A 232 7.90 -18.58 47.29
CA VAL A 232 7.29 -17.24 47.42
C VAL A 232 6.95 -16.66 46.04
N ALA A 233 7.87 -16.82 45.08
CA ALA A 233 7.66 -16.47 43.68
C ALA A 233 8.26 -17.54 42.78
N SER A 234 7.55 -17.87 41.70
CA SER A 234 7.99 -18.80 40.66
C SER A 234 7.89 -18.14 39.30
N ARG A 235 8.89 -18.35 38.44
CA ARG A 235 8.94 -17.82 37.08
C ARG A 235 8.75 -18.94 36.06
N VAL A 236 7.87 -18.71 35.09
CA VAL A 236 7.56 -19.70 34.03
C VAL A 236 7.38 -19.02 32.67
N LEU A 237 7.85 -19.66 31.60
CA LEU A 237 7.66 -19.16 30.22
C LEU A 237 6.27 -19.49 29.68
N VAL A 238 5.70 -18.58 28.87
CA VAL A 238 4.44 -18.82 28.14
C VAL A 238 4.51 -20.11 27.31
N GLY A 239 3.43 -20.89 27.30
CA GLY A 239 3.29 -22.16 26.60
C GLY A 239 3.82 -23.39 27.35
N ASN A 240 4.56 -23.20 28.45
CA ASN A 240 5.04 -24.32 29.27
C ASN A 240 3.95 -24.85 30.22
N ASN A 241 4.14 -26.06 30.73
CA ASN A 241 3.37 -26.60 31.84
C ASN A 241 4.09 -26.32 33.16
N PHE A 242 3.34 -26.06 34.23
CA PHE A 242 3.90 -25.71 35.53
C PHE A 242 3.13 -26.37 36.68
N SER A 243 3.80 -26.63 37.80
CA SER A 243 3.17 -27.21 38.98
C SER A 243 3.55 -26.44 40.25
N ILE A 244 2.56 -26.11 41.08
CA ILE A 244 2.76 -25.46 42.38
C ILE A 244 2.55 -26.49 43.48
N GLU A 245 3.64 -26.78 44.20
CA GLU A 245 3.66 -27.82 45.23
C GLU A 245 3.23 -27.29 46.59
N CYS A 246 2.33 -28.02 47.24
CA CYS A 246 1.91 -27.75 48.61
C CYS A 246 1.66 -29.09 49.32
N ALA A 247 2.38 -29.34 50.41
CA ALA A 247 2.24 -30.56 51.19
C ALA A 247 2.01 -30.23 52.66
N ILE A 248 0.86 -30.62 53.18
CA ILE A 248 0.45 -30.35 54.57
C ILE A 248 0.09 -31.69 55.22
N ALA A 249 0.68 -31.94 56.39
CA ALA A 249 0.42 -33.13 57.20
C ALA A 249 -0.57 -32.78 58.32
N GLY A 250 -1.35 -33.78 58.73
CA GLY A 250 -2.30 -33.66 59.83
C GLY A 250 -2.95 -35.01 60.13
N TRP A 251 -3.64 -35.10 61.26
CA TRP A 251 -4.49 -36.27 61.54
C TRP A 251 -5.84 -35.83 62.11
N PRO A 252 -6.98 -36.18 61.47
CA PRO A 252 -7.12 -36.90 60.20
C PRO A 252 -6.48 -36.17 59.00
N LYS A 253 -6.19 -36.90 57.90
CA LYS A 253 -5.53 -36.34 56.71
C LYS A 253 -6.29 -35.11 56.19
N PRO A 254 -5.63 -33.95 56.01
CA PRO A 254 -6.29 -32.73 55.55
C PRO A 254 -6.72 -32.79 54.08
N ILE A 255 -7.74 -32.01 53.75
CA ILE A 255 -8.15 -31.74 52.36
C ILE A 255 -7.45 -30.45 51.92
N ILE A 256 -6.78 -30.50 50.77
CA ILE A 256 -6.03 -29.37 50.19
C ILE A 256 -6.79 -28.86 48.96
N GLU A 257 -7.09 -27.57 48.96
CA GLU A 257 -7.78 -26.85 47.88
C GLU A 257 -6.91 -25.70 47.38
N TRP A 258 -7.09 -25.34 46.12
CA TRP A 258 -6.36 -24.25 45.48
C TRP A 258 -7.32 -23.17 44.97
N GLU A 259 -6.96 -21.91 45.17
CA GLU A 259 -7.67 -20.75 44.64
C GLU A 259 -6.68 -19.74 44.03
N LYS A 260 -7.12 -18.99 43.00
CA LYS A 260 -6.37 -17.85 42.47
C LYS A 260 -6.93 -16.60 43.15
N TYR A 261 -6.05 -15.75 43.69
CA TYR A 261 -6.50 -14.58 44.45
C TYR A 261 -7.25 -13.60 43.53
N GLY A 262 -8.53 -13.39 43.81
CA GLY A 262 -9.38 -12.46 43.06
C GLY A 262 -9.86 -12.96 41.69
N ASP A 263 -9.64 -14.23 41.36
CA ASP A 263 -9.96 -14.81 40.04
C ASP A 263 -10.20 -16.33 40.15
N ILE A 264 -10.69 -16.97 39.09
CA ILE A 264 -10.90 -18.42 39.04
C ILE A 264 -9.67 -19.15 38.50
N LEU A 265 -9.50 -20.41 38.91
CA LEU A 265 -8.49 -21.28 38.30
C LEU A 265 -8.83 -21.54 36.82
N PRO A 266 -7.83 -21.66 35.93
CA PRO A 266 -8.05 -21.86 34.50
C PRO A 266 -8.92 -23.08 34.15
N GLU A 267 -10.11 -22.88 33.61
CA GLU A 267 -11.02 -23.98 33.27
C GLU A 267 -10.39 -24.95 32.24
N ARG A 268 -10.46 -26.26 32.52
CA ARG A 268 -9.90 -27.35 31.68
C ARG A 268 -8.37 -27.31 31.43
N ARG A 269 -7.64 -26.40 32.07
CA ARG A 269 -6.17 -26.29 32.00
C ARG A 269 -5.49 -26.45 33.36
N HIS A 270 -6.22 -26.93 34.36
CA HIS A 270 -5.65 -27.22 35.67
C HIS A 270 -6.07 -28.60 36.19
N GLU A 271 -5.25 -29.16 37.07
CA GLU A 271 -5.53 -30.40 37.79
C GLU A 271 -4.92 -30.31 39.20
N VAL A 272 -5.63 -30.76 40.22
CA VAL A 272 -5.09 -30.83 41.59
C VAL A 272 -4.92 -32.29 41.99
N LEU A 273 -3.67 -32.73 42.13
CA LEU A 273 -3.33 -34.10 42.52
C LEU A 273 -2.50 -34.09 43.80
N HIS A 274 -2.99 -34.77 44.84
CA HIS A 274 -2.27 -34.96 46.12
C HIS A 274 -1.78 -33.64 46.75
N GLY A 275 -2.52 -32.55 46.59
CA GLY A 275 -2.18 -31.22 47.12
C GLY A 275 -1.33 -30.33 46.19
N THR A 276 -0.84 -30.86 45.07
CA THR A 276 -0.11 -30.09 44.05
C THR A 276 -1.06 -29.61 42.95
N LEU A 277 -0.99 -28.33 42.60
CA LEU A 277 -1.72 -27.74 41.48
C LEU A 277 -0.88 -27.83 40.21
N TYR A 278 -1.39 -28.50 39.18
CA TYR A 278 -0.82 -28.56 37.84
C TYR A 278 -1.55 -27.57 36.94
N LEU A 279 -0.81 -26.77 36.20
CA LEU A 279 -1.27 -25.83 35.20
C LEU A 279 -0.66 -26.21 33.85
N TYR A 280 -1.51 -26.32 32.83
CA TYR A 280 -1.12 -26.70 31.48
C TYR A 280 -1.28 -25.51 30.53
N ASP A 281 -0.37 -25.39 29.54
CA ASP A 281 -0.37 -24.30 28.55
C ASP A 281 -0.43 -22.91 29.21
N ILE A 282 0.64 -22.52 29.92
CA ILE A 282 0.69 -21.25 30.67
C ILE A 282 0.52 -20.04 29.75
N ARG A 283 -0.40 -19.13 30.11
CA ARG A 283 -0.71 -17.89 29.40
C ARG A 283 -0.36 -16.66 30.24
N LEU A 284 -0.29 -15.49 29.62
CA LEU A 284 -0.04 -14.22 30.33
C LEU A 284 -1.10 -13.95 31.42
N ASP A 285 -2.35 -14.34 31.17
CA ASP A 285 -3.47 -14.19 32.11
C ASP A 285 -3.38 -15.13 33.33
N ASP A 286 -2.54 -16.16 33.27
CA ASP A 286 -2.29 -17.07 34.40
C ASP A 286 -1.37 -16.42 35.45
N ARG A 287 -0.79 -15.24 35.17
CA ARG A 287 -0.04 -14.45 36.15
C ARG A 287 -0.93 -14.11 37.35
N GLY A 288 -0.40 -14.30 38.56
CA GLY A 288 -1.10 -13.91 39.78
C GLY A 288 -0.67 -14.68 41.01
N THR A 289 -1.38 -14.47 42.12
CA THR A 289 -1.11 -15.15 43.38
C THR A 289 -2.05 -16.34 43.55
N TYR A 290 -1.48 -17.52 43.76
CA TYR A 290 -2.20 -18.76 44.02
C TYR A 290 -2.13 -19.08 45.51
N ILE A 291 -3.24 -19.56 46.07
CA ILE A 291 -3.37 -19.86 47.49
C ILE A 291 -3.67 -21.35 47.64
N CYS A 292 -2.81 -22.05 48.37
CA CYS A 292 -3.05 -23.40 48.84
C CYS A 292 -3.71 -23.32 50.22
N ARG A 293 -4.92 -23.85 50.37
CA ARG A 293 -5.68 -23.88 51.62
C ARG A 293 -5.87 -25.32 52.07
N ALA A 294 -5.59 -25.61 53.34
CA ALA A 294 -5.78 -26.94 53.92
C ALA A 294 -6.72 -26.92 55.11
N SER A 295 -7.79 -27.71 55.02
CA SER A 295 -8.79 -27.86 56.09
C SER A 295 -8.73 -29.24 56.73
N SER A 296 -8.80 -29.28 58.06
CA SER A 296 -9.05 -30.54 58.79
C SER A 296 -10.51 -30.96 58.60
N SER A 297 -10.82 -32.26 58.60
CA SER A 297 -12.21 -32.75 58.60
C SER A 297 -13.01 -32.07 59.72
N ASN A 298 -14.01 -31.26 59.33
CA ASN A 298 -14.89 -30.40 60.14
C ASN A 298 -14.43 -28.93 60.35
N GLY A 299 -13.47 -28.41 59.59
CA GLY A 299 -13.15 -26.96 59.52
C GLY A 299 -12.57 -26.35 60.80
N GLN A 300 -12.11 -27.19 61.73
CA GLN A 300 -11.71 -26.78 63.08
C GLN A 300 -10.31 -26.12 63.14
N SER A 301 -9.51 -26.29 62.08
CA SER A 301 -8.24 -25.61 61.84
C SER A 301 -8.03 -25.44 60.33
N ASP A 302 -7.62 -24.25 59.89
CA ASP A 302 -7.31 -23.90 58.51
C ASP A 302 -5.90 -23.29 58.43
N ILE A 303 -5.10 -23.69 57.44
CA ILE A 303 -3.79 -23.10 57.13
C ILE A 303 -3.74 -22.80 55.64
N ALA A 304 -3.30 -21.58 55.29
CA ALA A 304 -3.14 -21.15 53.91
C ALA A 304 -1.73 -20.63 53.62
N TYR A 305 -1.23 -20.91 52.42
CA TYR A 305 0.04 -20.39 51.90
C TYR A 305 -0.12 -19.83 50.49
N THR A 306 0.59 -18.74 50.21
CA THR A 306 0.51 -18.03 48.92
C THR A 306 1.76 -18.26 48.09
N ALA A 307 1.59 -18.37 46.77
CA ALA A 307 2.66 -18.46 45.79
C ALA A 307 2.40 -17.45 44.66
N LEU A 308 3.37 -16.60 44.35
CA LEU A 308 3.28 -15.69 43.20
C LEU A 308 3.78 -16.39 41.92
N LEU A 309 2.95 -16.44 40.89
CA LEU A 309 3.33 -16.91 39.55
C LEU A 309 3.64 -15.72 38.65
N GLU A 310 4.92 -15.59 38.27
CA GLU A 310 5.40 -14.66 37.26
C GLU A 310 5.48 -15.38 35.90
N VAL A 311 4.75 -14.88 34.92
CA VAL A 311 4.79 -15.41 33.55
C VAL A 311 5.77 -14.59 32.74
N LEU A 312 6.88 -15.21 32.37
CA LEU A 312 7.92 -14.65 31.52
C LEU A 312 7.59 -14.92 30.04
N VAL A 313 7.91 -13.94 29.22
CA VAL A 313 8.11 -14.14 27.78
C VAL A 313 9.62 -14.23 27.58
N TYR A 314 10.09 -14.96 26.57
CA TYR A 314 11.52 -15.05 26.26
C TYR A 314 12.12 -13.64 26.24
N ALA A 315 12.93 -13.33 27.26
CA ALA A 315 13.52 -12.01 27.43
C ALA A 315 14.86 -12.03 26.69
N ASP A 316 14.82 -11.58 25.45
CA ASP A 316 15.99 -11.02 24.80
C ASP A 316 16.57 -9.90 25.70
N GLN A 317 17.86 -9.60 25.63
CA GLN A 317 18.49 -8.45 26.32
C GLN A 317 17.77 -7.14 25.96
N THR A 318 17.24 -7.08 24.73
CA THR A 318 16.31 -6.05 24.24
C THR A 318 15.03 -5.91 25.08
N GLY A 319 14.55 -7.00 25.67
CA GLY A 319 13.36 -7.03 26.53
C GLY A 319 13.59 -6.40 27.91
N GLU A 320 14.78 -6.57 28.50
CA GLU A 320 15.15 -5.88 29.75
C GLU A 320 15.26 -4.37 29.53
N LEU A 321 15.94 -3.96 28.45
CA LEU A 321 16.00 -2.56 28.03
C LEU A 321 14.60 -1.99 27.78
N TYR A 322 13.73 -2.73 27.10
CA TYR A 322 12.35 -2.31 26.87
C TYR A 322 11.59 -2.05 28.18
N GLN A 323 11.69 -2.96 29.15
CA GLN A 323 11.03 -2.80 30.46
C GLN A 323 11.61 -1.61 31.23
N TYR A 324 12.93 -1.41 31.18
CA TYR A 324 13.61 -0.27 31.79
C TYR A 324 13.07 1.05 31.21
N LEU A 325 13.11 1.21 29.89
CA LEU A 325 12.66 2.42 29.19
C LEU A 325 11.16 2.70 29.39
N MET A 326 10.31 1.66 29.41
CA MET A 326 8.86 1.83 29.47
C MET A 326 8.28 1.97 30.88
N SER A 327 9.04 1.61 31.92
CA SER A 327 8.54 1.58 33.31
C SER A 327 7.88 2.89 33.78
N ASN A 328 8.43 4.04 33.38
CA ASN A 328 7.97 5.38 33.78
C ASN A 328 7.68 6.31 32.59
N TYR A 329 7.63 5.77 31.36
CA TYR A 329 7.42 6.58 30.17
C TYR A 329 5.94 6.93 30.00
N ASN A 330 5.65 8.23 29.80
CA ASN A 330 4.31 8.70 29.51
C ASN A 330 4.22 9.29 28.10
N LYS A 331 3.64 8.52 27.17
CA LYS A 331 3.48 8.90 25.76
C LYS A 331 2.64 10.15 25.51
N ASN A 332 1.85 10.59 26.48
CA ASN A 332 1.00 11.78 26.34
C ASN A 332 1.75 13.08 26.68
N VAL A 333 3.00 12.97 27.15
CA VAL A 333 3.84 14.11 27.53
C VAL A 333 4.91 14.30 26.46
N ARG A 334 5.15 15.56 26.09
CA ARG A 334 6.17 15.93 25.12
C ARG A 334 7.57 15.64 25.68
N PRO A 335 8.48 15.05 24.88
CA PRO A 335 9.72 14.49 25.40
C PRO A 335 10.82 15.55 25.54
N VAL A 336 10.71 16.36 26.59
CA VAL A 336 11.68 17.40 26.94
C VAL A 336 12.04 17.32 28.41
N LYS A 337 13.30 17.64 28.75
CA LYS A 337 13.77 17.71 30.15
C LYS A 337 13.13 18.90 30.87
N ASN A 338 12.98 20.04 30.20
CA ASN A 338 12.29 21.22 30.71
C ASN A 338 11.13 21.62 29.79
N ASN A 339 10.02 22.08 30.36
CA ASN A 339 8.82 22.39 29.56
C ASN A 339 9.02 23.59 28.62
N SER A 340 10.01 24.45 28.88
CA SER A 340 10.41 25.56 28.00
C SER A 340 11.14 25.12 26.73
N ASP A 341 11.69 23.91 26.70
CA ASP A 341 12.51 23.45 25.58
C ASP A 341 11.61 23.12 24.39
N ILE A 342 12.17 23.10 23.18
CA ILE A 342 11.42 22.88 21.94
C ILE A 342 11.76 21.50 21.39
N VAL A 343 10.76 20.72 20.99
CA VAL A 343 11.02 19.46 20.28
C VAL A 343 11.16 19.76 18.80
N THR A 344 12.33 19.48 18.23
CA THR A 344 12.54 19.63 16.79
C THR A 344 12.21 18.31 16.08
N VAL A 345 11.23 18.37 15.18
CA VAL A 345 10.79 17.23 14.38
C VAL A 345 11.23 17.47 12.94
N LYS A 346 12.17 16.65 12.46
CA LYS A 346 12.60 16.63 11.07
C LYS A 346 11.68 15.71 10.26
N VAL A 347 11.11 16.24 9.19
CA VAL A 347 10.17 15.52 8.31
C VAL A 347 10.75 15.45 6.90
N GLY A 348 10.74 14.25 6.32
CA GLY A 348 11.05 14.01 4.91
C GLY A 348 9.90 13.27 4.24
N LEU A 349 9.80 13.40 2.92
CA LEU A 349 8.77 12.73 2.13
C LEU A 349 9.43 11.95 0.99
N LYS A 350 9.22 10.63 0.97
CA LYS A 350 9.70 9.75 -0.10
C LYS A 350 8.51 9.25 -0.90
N LEU A 351 8.47 9.57 -2.20
CA LEU A 351 7.38 9.20 -3.09
C LEU A 351 7.61 7.81 -3.67
N ILE A 352 6.64 6.92 -3.46
CA ILE A 352 6.64 5.58 -4.05
C ILE A 352 5.92 5.61 -5.40
N GLN A 353 4.71 6.18 -5.41
CA GLN A 353 3.91 6.31 -6.64
C GLN A 353 2.83 7.37 -6.51
N ILE A 354 2.45 7.94 -7.65
CA ILE A 354 1.20 8.69 -7.83
C ILE A 354 0.16 7.67 -8.27
N ALA A 355 -0.72 7.27 -7.35
CA ALA A 355 -1.67 6.20 -7.59
C ALA A 355 -2.82 6.65 -8.49
N ASP A 356 -3.35 7.85 -8.23
CA ASP A 356 -4.45 8.42 -8.99
C ASP A 356 -4.51 9.94 -8.85
N VAL A 357 -5.06 10.61 -9.86
CA VAL A 357 -5.40 12.05 -9.84
C VAL A 357 -6.83 12.16 -10.35
N ASP A 358 -7.78 12.20 -9.43
CA ASP A 358 -9.21 12.33 -9.73
C ASP A 358 -9.52 13.80 -10.03
N GLU A 359 -9.63 14.14 -11.31
CA GLU A 359 -9.89 15.52 -11.72
C GLU A 359 -11.28 15.99 -11.30
N LYS A 360 -12.26 15.07 -11.31
CA LYS A 360 -13.66 15.36 -11.03
C LYS A 360 -13.86 15.76 -9.57
N ASN A 361 -13.26 15.00 -8.66
CA ASN A 361 -13.32 15.27 -7.22
C ASN A 361 -12.18 16.18 -6.73
N GLN A 362 -11.21 16.51 -7.59
CA GLN A 362 -10.06 17.35 -7.28
C GLN A 362 -9.15 16.74 -6.20
N ILE A 363 -8.86 15.45 -6.32
CA ILE A 363 -8.11 14.67 -5.32
C ILE A 363 -6.90 14.02 -5.99
N MET A 364 -5.72 14.23 -5.42
CA MET A 364 -4.52 13.47 -5.76
C MET A 364 -4.26 12.41 -4.70
N GLN A 365 -4.15 11.15 -5.11
CA GLN A 365 -3.77 10.04 -4.25
C GLN A 365 -2.30 9.66 -4.45
N THR A 366 -1.52 9.74 -3.38
CA THR A 366 -0.09 9.42 -3.37
C THR A 366 0.23 8.36 -2.35
N HIS A 367 1.17 7.47 -2.70
CA HIS A 367 1.75 6.52 -1.76
C HIS A 367 3.15 7.03 -1.41
N VAL A 368 3.38 7.28 -0.13
CA VAL A 368 4.60 7.93 0.35
C VAL A 368 5.08 7.28 1.64
N TYR A 369 6.40 7.28 1.87
CA TYR A 369 6.93 7.16 3.22
C TYR A 369 7.07 8.57 3.80
N VAL A 370 6.50 8.77 4.99
CA VAL A 370 6.76 9.99 5.76
C VAL A 370 7.86 9.68 6.75
N LEU A 371 9.02 10.29 6.53
CA LEU A 371 10.21 10.07 7.33
C LEU A 371 10.16 11.05 8.51
N HIS A 372 9.98 10.54 9.72
CA HIS A 372 10.00 11.36 10.94
C HIS A 372 11.28 11.08 11.70
N LYS A 373 11.94 12.16 12.15
CA LYS A 373 13.09 12.07 13.04
C LYS A 373 13.01 13.14 14.11
N TRP A 374 12.99 12.73 15.37
CA TRP A 374 13.02 13.62 16.53
C TRP A 374 13.91 13.03 17.61
N HIS A 375 14.14 13.78 18.68
CA HIS A 375 14.90 13.34 19.84
C HIS A 375 13.98 13.31 21.06
N ASP A 376 14.02 12.21 21.80
CA ASP A 376 13.28 11.99 23.03
C ASP A 376 14.26 11.73 24.18
N SER A 377 14.37 12.71 25.08
CA SER A 377 15.30 12.65 26.21
C SER A 377 15.01 11.53 27.22
N SER A 378 13.83 10.90 27.15
CA SER A 378 13.44 9.80 28.03
C SER A 378 13.99 8.46 27.55
N PHE A 379 14.47 8.39 26.31
CA PHE A 379 15.00 7.18 25.69
C PHE A 379 16.53 7.20 25.54
N GLU A 380 17.24 7.82 26.49
CA GLU A 380 18.71 7.78 26.57
C GLU A 380 19.15 6.58 27.42
N TRP A 381 20.04 5.72 26.89
CA TRP A 381 20.69 4.65 27.67
C TRP A 381 22.15 4.46 27.25
N LEU A 382 22.92 3.78 28.10
CA LEU A 382 24.28 3.38 27.79
C LEU A 382 24.27 1.97 27.21
N PRO A 383 24.75 1.74 25.97
CA PRO A 383 24.74 0.41 25.36
C PRO A 383 25.43 -0.67 26.22
N GLY A 384 26.50 -0.29 26.95
CA GLY A 384 27.26 -1.21 27.80
C GLY A 384 26.44 -1.86 28.93
N ASP A 385 25.37 -1.23 29.40
CA ASP A 385 24.52 -1.75 30.48
C ASP A 385 23.56 -2.84 30.00
N PHE A 386 23.30 -2.92 28.69
CA PHE A 386 22.28 -3.78 28.09
C PHE A 386 22.83 -4.64 26.95
N GLY A 387 24.10 -5.04 27.01
CA GLY A 387 24.70 -5.95 26.02
C GLY A 387 25.06 -5.30 24.68
N GLU A 388 25.53 -4.05 24.70
CA GLU A 388 25.90 -3.25 23.52
C GLU A 388 24.74 -2.99 22.54
N VAL A 389 23.50 -2.99 23.04
CA VAL A 389 22.32 -2.66 22.22
C VAL A 389 22.33 -1.17 21.85
N GLU A 390 22.57 -0.87 20.57
CA GLU A 390 22.59 0.49 20.03
C GLU A 390 21.20 1.01 19.63
N TYR A 391 20.28 0.11 19.27
CA TYR A 391 18.94 0.47 18.83
C TYR A 391 17.89 -0.54 19.26
N ILE A 392 16.66 -0.06 19.44
CA ILE A 392 15.49 -0.86 19.78
C ILE A 392 14.29 -0.47 18.90
N HIS A 393 13.44 -1.44 18.60
CA HIS A 393 12.21 -1.23 17.83
C HIS A 393 10.98 -1.28 18.72
N ILE A 394 10.26 -0.16 18.82
CA ILE A 394 9.10 -0.01 19.70
C ILE A 394 7.85 0.33 18.88
N PRO A 395 6.69 -0.33 19.14
CA PRO A 395 5.44 0.04 18.49
C PRO A 395 5.11 1.54 18.66
N ASN A 396 4.71 2.20 17.56
CA ASN A 396 4.51 3.66 17.57
C ASN A 396 3.39 4.14 18.51
N ASP A 397 2.44 3.27 18.88
CA ASP A 397 1.33 3.63 19.77
C ASP A 397 1.71 3.68 21.26
N LEU A 398 2.92 3.22 21.60
CA LEU A 398 3.44 3.20 22.98
C LEU A 398 4.37 4.38 23.28
N ILE A 399 4.81 5.11 22.25
CA ILE A 399 5.70 6.26 22.39
C ILE A 399 4.99 7.57 22.06
N TRP A 400 5.53 8.70 22.54
CA TRP A 400 5.07 10.01 22.09
C TRP A 400 5.39 10.16 20.60
N LYS A 401 4.41 10.63 19.83
CA LYS A 401 4.58 10.95 18.41
C LYS A 401 4.03 12.35 18.13
N PRO A 402 4.70 13.13 17.26
CA PRO A 402 4.15 14.41 16.85
C PRO A 402 2.83 14.18 16.11
N ASP A 403 1.87 15.06 16.35
CA ASP A 403 0.55 15.04 15.72
C ASP A 403 0.60 15.65 14.31
N LEU A 404 1.49 15.11 13.49
CA LEU A 404 1.67 15.54 12.12
C LEU A 404 0.48 15.11 11.27
N VAL A 405 -0.28 16.09 10.78
CA VAL A 405 -1.50 15.87 9.99
C VAL A 405 -1.37 16.52 8.61
N LEU A 406 -2.05 15.92 7.63
CA LEU A 406 -2.24 16.52 6.31
C LEU A 406 -3.42 17.50 6.37
N TYR A 407 -3.17 18.80 6.28
CA TYR A 407 -4.24 19.82 6.38
C TYR A 407 -5.18 19.80 5.18
N ASN A 408 -4.65 19.63 3.97
CA ASN A 408 -5.47 19.58 2.75
C ASN A 408 -5.91 18.14 2.43
N ASN A 409 -6.30 17.37 3.43
CA ASN A 409 -6.80 16.01 3.27
C ASN A 409 -8.24 16.01 2.72
N ALA A 410 -8.52 15.17 1.73
CA ALA A 410 -9.84 15.04 1.10
C ALA A 410 -10.71 13.92 1.70
N ASP A 411 -10.12 12.94 2.41
CA ASP A 411 -10.85 11.77 2.93
C ASP A 411 -11.44 11.98 4.33
N GLY A 412 -11.09 13.07 5.01
CA GLY A 412 -11.53 13.35 6.39
C GLY A 412 -10.90 12.46 7.47
N ASN A 413 -10.13 11.42 7.10
CA ASN A 413 -9.35 10.62 8.04
C ASN A 413 -7.94 11.20 8.21
N TYR A 414 -7.73 11.92 9.31
CA TYR A 414 -6.46 12.56 9.64
C TYR A 414 -5.52 11.67 10.48
N GLN A 415 -5.96 10.47 10.86
CA GLN A 415 -5.18 9.58 11.72
C GLN A 415 -4.24 8.68 10.92
N ILE A 416 -3.01 8.52 11.41
CA ILE A 416 -2.00 7.62 10.83
C ILE A 416 -2.31 6.18 11.25
N THR A 417 -2.80 5.34 10.34
CA THR A 417 -3.19 3.93 10.59
C THR A 417 -2.05 2.92 10.34
N SER A 418 -0.80 3.27 10.68
CA SER A 418 0.33 2.36 10.50
C SER A 418 0.67 1.60 11.79
N SER A 419 0.74 0.27 11.73
CA SER A 419 1.22 -0.59 12.82
C SER A 419 2.74 -0.73 12.87
N SER A 420 3.46 0.09 12.10
CA SER A 420 4.93 0.07 12.04
C SER A 420 5.55 0.44 13.38
N LYS A 421 6.73 -0.14 13.64
CA LYS A 421 7.55 0.17 14.80
C LYS A 421 8.46 1.37 14.51
N ALA A 422 8.66 2.23 15.50
CA ALA A 422 9.70 3.24 15.47
C ALA A 422 11.03 2.62 15.89
N GLN A 423 12.12 3.07 15.28
CA GLN A 423 13.48 2.72 15.68
C GLN A 423 14.01 3.82 16.59
N ILE A 424 14.47 3.43 17.77
CA ILE A 424 15.02 4.34 18.78
C ILE A 424 16.48 3.97 18.96
N ARG A 425 17.38 4.95 18.89
CA ARG A 425 18.81 4.78 19.14
C ARG A 425 19.15 5.16 20.58
N TYR A 426 20.26 4.63 21.09
CA TYR A 426 20.74 4.85 22.47
C TYR A 426 20.89 6.31 22.89
N ASP A 427 21.07 7.22 21.92
CA ASP A 427 21.15 8.67 22.12
C ASP A 427 19.78 9.37 22.20
N GLY A 428 18.68 8.63 22.36
CA GLY A 428 17.32 9.16 22.39
C GLY A 428 16.78 9.59 21.03
N THR A 429 17.51 9.40 19.93
CA THR A 429 16.98 9.72 18.60
C THR A 429 15.94 8.70 18.18
N VAL A 430 14.74 9.17 17.86
CA VAL A 430 13.64 8.36 17.35
C VAL A 430 13.49 8.59 15.86
N GLN A 431 13.43 7.50 15.09
CA GLN A 431 13.14 7.50 13.66
C GLN A 431 11.93 6.64 13.37
N TRP A 432 10.94 7.20 12.68
CA TRP A 432 9.71 6.51 12.34
C TRP A 432 9.30 6.81 10.90
N ASN A 433 9.32 5.77 10.07
CA ASN A 433 9.15 5.87 8.62
C ASN A 433 7.95 5.05 8.12
N PRO A 434 6.70 5.38 8.54
CA PRO A 434 5.55 4.60 8.11
C PRO A 434 5.22 4.84 6.62
N PRO A 435 4.72 3.81 5.90
CA PRO A 435 4.10 3.99 4.59
C PRO A 435 2.66 4.51 4.75
N MET A 436 2.31 5.58 4.04
CA MET A 436 0.96 6.15 3.99
C MET A 436 0.42 6.28 2.58
N ILE A 437 -0.90 6.18 2.49
CA ILE A 437 -1.69 6.58 1.33
C ILE A 437 -2.36 7.90 1.70
N TYR A 438 -1.96 8.99 1.07
CA TYR A 438 -2.58 10.29 1.27
C TYR A 438 -3.47 10.66 0.09
N LYS A 439 -4.68 11.12 0.41
CA LYS A 439 -5.58 11.77 -0.54
C LYS A 439 -5.61 13.26 -0.24
N SER A 440 -4.83 14.02 -1.01
CA SER A 440 -4.75 15.47 -0.88
C SER A 440 -5.70 16.15 -1.85
N TYR A 441 -6.40 17.19 -1.40
CA TYR A 441 -7.09 18.12 -2.27
C TYR A 441 -6.07 18.84 -3.16
N CYS A 442 -6.29 18.78 -4.47
CA CYS A 442 -5.47 19.42 -5.49
C CYS A 442 -6.37 20.20 -6.44
N GLU A 443 -6.19 21.51 -6.51
CA GLU A 443 -6.94 22.37 -7.43
C GLU A 443 -6.50 22.08 -8.88
N ILE A 444 -7.40 21.49 -9.66
CA ILE A 444 -7.12 21.05 -11.03
C ILE A 444 -7.42 22.17 -12.03
N ASP A 445 -6.39 22.61 -12.76
CA ASP A 445 -6.53 23.53 -13.88
C ASP A 445 -6.83 22.78 -15.18
N ILE A 446 -8.07 22.88 -15.66
CA ILE A 446 -8.52 22.23 -16.90
C ILE A 446 -8.39 23.12 -18.14
N GLN A 447 -7.86 24.35 -18.04
CA GLN A 447 -7.86 25.31 -19.14
C GLN A 447 -7.31 24.72 -20.45
N TYR A 448 -6.26 23.91 -20.34
CA TYR A 448 -5.56 23.29 -21.47
C TYR A 448 -5.76 21.77 -21.57
N TYR A 449 -6.72 21.18 -20.85
CA TYR A 449 -7.00 19.74 -20.91
C TYR A 449 -7.14 19.22 -22.36
N PRO A 450 -6.52 18.09 -22.74
CA PRO A 450 -5.70 17.13 -21.96
C PRO A 450 -4.19 17.43 -21.94
N PHE A 451 -3.80 18.67 -22.26
CA PHE A 451 -2.41 19.13 -22.35
C PHE A 451 -1.99 19.93 -21.11
N ASP A 452 -2.63 19.62 -19.98
CA ASP A 452 -2.59 20.33 -18.71
C ASP A 452 -1.35 20.01 -17.87
N ILE A 453 -1.04 20.95 -16.97
CA ILE A 453 0.01 20.84 -15.95
C ILE A 453 -0.67 21.17 -14.62
N GLN A 454 -0.52 20.29 -13.64
CA GLN A 454 -1.12 20.43 -12.33
C GLN A 454 -0.06 20.71 -11.27
N ASN A 455 -0.42 21.54 -10.29
CA ASN A 455 0.42 21.85 -9.12
C ASN A 455 -0.29 21.36 -7.87
N CYS A 456 -0.08 20.08 -7.54
CA CYS A 456 -0.68 19.48 -6.35
C CYS A 456 0.22 19.65 -5.14
N THR A 457 -0.36 19.83 -3.96
CA THR A 457 0.39 20.05 -2.72
C THR A 457 0.00 19.04 -1.65
N LEU A 458 0.95 18.68 -0.78
CA LEU A 458 0.70 18.01 0.49
C LEU A 458 1.18 18.94 1.59
N LYS A 459 0.24 19.43 2.40
CA LYS A 459 0.50 20.39 3.47
C LYS A 459 0.50 19.69 4.82
N PHE A 460 1.67 19.51 5.42
CA PHE A 460 1.83 18.88 6.73
C PHE A 460 2.04 19.92 7.83
N GLY A 461 1.40 19.73 8.97
CA GLY A 461 1.60 20.57 10.16
C GLY A 461 1.19 19.84 11.42
N THR A 462 1.57 20.37 12.58
CA THR A 462 1.05 19.93 13.88
C THR A 462 -0.37 20.45 14.07
N TRP A 463 -1.25 19.68 14.71
CA TRP A 463 -2.63 20.12 14.95
C TRP A 463 -2.78 20.90 16.25
N THR A 464 -2.09 20.46 17.30
CA THR A 464 -2.24 20.92 18.68
C THR A 464 -1.09 21.81 19.15
N TYR A 465 0.13 21.59 18.64
CA TYR A 465 1.31 22.34 19.06
C TYR A 465 1.61 23.52 18.13
N SER A 466 1.98 24.66 18.72
CA SER A 466 2.56 25.80 18.01
C SER A 466 4.08 25.67 17.85
N GLY A 467 4.66 26.53 17.01
CA GLY A 467 6.09 26.51 16.67
C GLY A 467 7.04 26.71 17.86
N SER A 468 6.56 27.28 18.96
CA SER A 468 7.30 27.43 20.22
C SER A 468 7.42 26.15 21.04
N LEU A 469 6.58 25.14 20.78
CA LEU A 469 6.61 23.85 21.48
C LEU A 469 7.20 22.75 20.60
N VAL A 470 6.79 22.72 19.32
CA VAL A 470 7.26 21.77 18.31
C VAL A 470 7.72 22.53 17.08
N ASN A 471 9.01 22.43 16.78
CA ASN A 471 9.61 23.05 15.60
C ASN A 471 9.68 22.04 14.46
N LEU A 472 8.93 22.27 13.39
CA LEU A 472 8.97 21.45 12.17
C LEU A 472 10.12 21.90 11.26
N GLN A 473 10.95 20.95 10.85
CA GLN A 473 12.06 21.16 9.92
C GLN A 473 12.08 20.07 8.85
N PHE A 474 12.76 20.32 7.74
CA PHE A 474 13.02 19.29 6.73
C PHE A 474 14.12 18.31 7.21
N LEU A 475 14.12 17.09 6.67
CA LEU A 475 15.13 16.04 6.94
C LEU A 475 16.51 16.35 6.31
N THR A 476 17.02 17.56 6.50
CA THR A 476 18.35 17.98 6.03
C THR A 476 19.03 18.83 7.10
N ASP A 477 20.36 18.87 7.11
CA ASP A 477 21.11 19.70 8.05
C ASP A 477 21.22 21.17 7.64
N ASN A 478 20.75 21.51 6.43
CA ASN A 478 20.66 22.89 5.97
C ASN A 478 19.37 23.54 6.47
N GLN A 479 19.47 24.68 7.14
CA GLN A 479 18.33 25.50 7.59
C GLN A 479 17.61 26.23 6.44
N SER A 480 17.74 25.78 5.19
CA SER A 480 17.09 26.44 4.06
C SER A 480 15.57 26.30 4.13
N VAL A 481 14.87 27.40 3.85
CA VAL A 481 13.41 27.50 3.92
C VAL A 481 12.72 26.85 2.70
N ILE A 482 13.43 26.77 1.57
CA ILE A 482 12.93 26.25 0.30
C ILE A 482 13.90 25.20 -0.25
N PHE A 483 13.35 24.07 -0.67
CA PHE A 483 14.06 22.98 -1.34
C PHE A 483 13.44 22.71 -2.70
N GLU A 484 14.20 22.88 -3.79
CA GLU A 484 13.72 22.60 -5.15
C GLU A 484 13.59 21.10 -5.46
N ARG A 485 14.21 20.23 -4.64
CA ARG A 485 14.01 18.77 -4.64
C ARG A 485 13.73 18.29 -3.23
N GLY A 486 12.56 18.65 -2.73
CA GLY A 486 12.14 18.35 -1.36
C GLY A 486 11.58 16.94 -1.17
N TRP A 487 11.38 16.19 -2.26
CA TRP A 487 10.87 14.82 -2.26
C TRP A 487 11.98 13.86 -2.67
N ASP A 488 12.08 12.74 -1.96
CA ASP A 488 12.94 11.63 -2.33
C ASP A 488 12.23 10.71 -3.33
N LEU A 489 12.94 10.33 -4.40
CA LEU A 489 12.46 9.52 -5.52
C LEU A 489 13.18 8.17 -5.65
N GLU A 490 13.99 7.76 -4.67
CA GLU A 490 14.78 6.53 -4.76
C GLU A 490 13.93 5.28 -5.04
N ASP A 491 12.72 5.18 -4.46
CA ASP A 491 11.79 4.07 -4.68
C ASP A 491 10.64 4.41 -5.66
N TYR A 492 10.75 5.51 -6.41
CA TYR A 492 9.65 6.00 -7.23
C TYR A 492 9.40 5.14 -8.46
N THR A 493 8.17 4.66 -8.60
CA THR A 493 7.67 4.03 -9.82
C THR A 493 6.98 5.07 -10.72
N PRO A 494 7.44 5.27 -11.97
CA PRO A 494 6.85 6.25 -12.89
C PRO A 494 5.37 6.00 -13.15
N SER A 495 4.56 7.06 -13.09
CA SER A 495 3.14 7.00 -13.45
C SER A 495 2.94 6.80 -14.96
N ILE A 496 1.87 6.08 -15.32
CA ILE A 496 1.49 5.80 -16.71
C ILE A 496 0.88 7.05 -17.36
N GLU A 497 0.16 7.86 -16.59
CA GLU A 497 -0.57 9.04 -17.08
C GLU A 497 0.16 10.35 -16.80
N TRP A 498 0.95 10.42 -15.73
CA TRP A 498 1.57 11.65 -15.26
C TRP A 498 3.10 11.61 -15.35
N GLU A 499 3.70 12.76 -15.67
CA GLU A 499 5.13 13.00 -15.69
C GLU A 499 5.48 14.09 -14.67
N ILE A 500 6.50 13.85 -13.83
CA ILE A 500 6.91 14.81 -12.79
C ILE A 500 7.86 15.85 -13.40
N LEU A 501 7.49 17.13 -13.28
CA LEU A 501 8.29 18.27 -13.73
C LEU A 501 9.09 18.93 -12.60
N ASN A 502 8.52 19.04 -11.39
CA ASN A 502 9.19 19.66 -10.25
C ASN A 502 8.65 19.10 -8.92
N LEU A 503 9.50 19.04 -7.89
CA LEU A 503 9.20 18.51 -6.57
C LEU A 503 9.75 19.45 -5.50
N ARG A 504 9.04 20.54 -5.25
CA ARG A 504 9.47 21.57 -4.31
C ARG A 504 8.95 21.28 -2.91
N ALA A 505 9.71 21.63 -1.87
CA ALA A 505 9.22 21.70 -0.49
C ALA A 505 9.52 23.07 0.11
N ILE A 506 8.55 23.63 0.83
CA ILE A 506 8.60 24.97 1.42
C ILE A 506 8.12 24.89 2.87
N ARG A 507 8.88 25.51 3.78
CA ARG A 507 8.48 25.69 5.18
C ARG A 507 7.83 27.06 5.34
N HIS A 508 6.61 27.11 5.85
CA HIS A 508 5.91 28.36 6.13
C HIS A 508 5.80 28.60 7.64
N GLU A 509 5.90 29.87 8.02
CA GLU A 509 5.61 30.37 9.36
C GLU A 509 4.38 31.26 9.25
N ILE A 510 3.25 30.79 9.78
CA ILE A 510 1.94 31.45 9.64
C ILE A 510 1.46 31.90 11.02
N VAL A 511 1.06 33.16 11.11
CA VAL A 511 0.32 33.69 12.25
C VAL A 511 -1.14 33.82 11.84
N TYR A 512 -2.02 33.11 12.52
CA TYR A 512 -3.45 33.12 12.23
C TYR A 512 -4.14 34.28 12.94
N SER A 513 -5.19 34.84 12.35
CA SER A 513 -5.93 35.97 12.94
C SER A 513 -6.52 35.68 14.34
N CYS A 514 -6.70 34.40 14.71
CA CYS A 514 -7.20 34.00 16.03
C CYS A 514 -6.17 34.16 17.15
N CYS A 515 -4.88 34.08 16.82
CA CYS A 515 -3.87 33.59 17.74
C CYS A 515 -2.54 34.33 17.49
N THR A 516 -1.85 34.78 18.55
CA THR A 516 -0.55 35.48 18.43
C THR A 516 0.63 34.55 18.19
N GLU A 517 0.40 33.24 18.32
CA GLU A 517 1.42 32.20 18.17
C GLU A 517 1.70 31.90 16.70
N VAL A 518 2.96 31.53 16.41
CA VAL A 518 3.39 31.11 15.08
C VAL A 518 3.12 29.62 14.92
N TYR A 519 2.38 29.26 13.88
CA TYR A 519 2.16 27.89 13.45
C TYR A 519 3.05 27.57 12.25
N LEU A 520 3.60 26.36 12.25
CA LEU A 520 4.54 25.91 11.24
C LEU A 520 3.86 24.89 10.33
N ASP A 521 4.08 25.01 9.02
CA ASP A 521 3.71 23.97 8.06
C ASP A 521 4.82 23.68 7.06
N LEU A 522 4.89 22.43 6.64
CA LEU A 522 5.77 21.94 5.58
C LEU A 522 4.89 21.58 4.38
N THR A 523 5.00 22.37 3.32
CA THR A 523 4.23 22.20 2.10
C THR A 523 5.10 21.56 1.02
N PHE A 524 4.76 20.34 0.64
CA PHE A 524 5.40 19.57 -0.43
C PHE A 524 4.59 19.74 -1.72
N THR A 525 5.15 20.44 -2.70
CA THR A 525 4.51 20.72 -4.00
C THR A 525 5.04 19.76 -5.07
N CYS A 526 4.12 19.11 -5.77
CA CYS A 526 4.39 18.22 -6.90
C CYS A 526 3.77 18.84 -8.16
N THR A 527 4.63 19.27 -9.08
CA THR A 527 4.21 19.76 -10.40
C THR A 527 4.25 18.61 -11.39
N ILE A 528 3.08 18.23 -11.91
CA ILE A 528 2.90 17.09 -12.81
C ILE A 528 2.32 17.52 -14.15
N LYS A 529 2.73 16.85 -15.22
CA LYS A 529 2.26 17.05 -16.60
C LYS A 529 1.56 15.80 -17.10
N ARG A 530 0.40 15.95 -17.73
CA ARG A 530 -0.32 14.82 -18.31
C ARG A 530 0.38 14.30 -19.58
N LYS A 531 0.36 12.98 -19.77
CA LYS A 531 0.74 12.30 -21.02
C LYS A 531 -0.51 12.18 -21.92
N PRO A 532 -0.66 13.01 -22.97
CA PRO A 532 -1.94 13.20 -23.65
C PRO A 532 -2.29 12.11 -24.67
N LEU A 533 -1.42 11.10 -24.89
CA LEU A 533 -1.53 10.16 -26.02
C LEU A 533 -2.88 9.45 -26.09
N PHE A 534 -3.38 8.96 -24.95
CA PHE A 534 -4.67 8.28 -24.86
C PHE A 534 -5.82 9.19 -25.34
N TYR A 535 -5.84 10.44 -24.88
CA TYR A 535 -6.86 11.42 -25.24
C TYR A 535 -6.73 11.91 -26.68
N ILE A 536 -5.50 12.03 -27.19
CA ILE A 536 -5.27 12.38 -28.60
C ILE A 536 -5.91 11.32 -29.52
N VAL A 537 -5.62 10.04 -29.28
CA VAL A 537 -6.10 8.95 -30.14
C VAL A 537 -7.60 8.71 -29.98
N ASN A 538 -8.12 8.74 -28.75
CA ASN A 538 -9.51 8.34 -28.49
C ASN A 538 -10.52 9.49 -28.50
N LEU A 539 -10.09 10.75 -28.27
CA LEU A 539 -10.99 11.91 -28.27
C LEU A 539 -10.69 12.86 -29.42
N ILE A 540 -9.45 13.35 -29.55
CA ILE A 540 -9.12 14.41 -30.50
C ILE A 540 -9.23 13.91 -31.95
N VAL A 541 -8.60 12.79 -32.29
CA VAL A 541 -8.59 12.25 -33.66
C VAL A 541 -10.02 11.96 -34.17
N PRO A 542 -10.92 11.28 -33.44
CA PRO A 542 -12.31 11.10 -33.86
C PRO A 542 -13.05 12.42 -34.08
N CYS A 543 -12.86 13.41 -33.20
CA CYS A 543 -13.54 14.71 -33.31
C CYS A 543 -13.07 15.52 -34.52
N VAL A 544 -11.77 15.45 -34.85
CA VAL A 544 -11.23 16.05 -36.08
C VAL A 544 -11.81 15.34 -37.32
N ASN A 545 -11.89 14.01 -37.31
CA ASN A 545 -12.50 13.25 -38.41
C ASN A 545 -13.99 13.59 -38.61
N ILE A 546 -14.76 13.74 -37.53
CA ILE A 546 -16.16 14.17 -37.59
C ILE A 546 -16.28 15.58 -38.16
N SER A 547 -15.38 16.49 -37.77
CA SER A 547 -15.34 17.86 -38.28
C SER A 547 -15.02 17.92 -39.78
N VAL A 548 -14.15 17.02 -40.27
CA VAL A 548 -13.89 16.85 -41.71
C VAL A 548 -15.13 16.30 -42.42
N LEU A 549 -15.78 15.27 -41.87
CA LEU A 549 -17.02 14.72 -42.42
C LEU A 549 -18.14 15.76 -42.51
N ALA A 550 -18.26 16.65 -41.53
CA ALA A 550 -19.24 17.74 -41.52
C ALA A 550 -19.10 18.68 -42.72
N VAL A 551 -17.87 18.93 -43.16
CA VAL A 551 -17.58 19.78 -44.32
C VAL A 551 -17.77 19.01 -45.63
N LEU A 552 -17.45 17.71 -45.65
CA LEU A 552 -17.66 16.84 -46.81
C LEU A 552 -19.14 16.69 -47.20
N VAL A 553 -20.10 17.00 -46.31
CA VAL A 553 -21.54 17.06 -46.62
C VAL A 553 -21.83 17.98 -47.82
N PHE A 554 -21.15 19.13 -47.91
CA PHE A 554 -21.34 20.09 -49.02
C PHE A 554 -20.76 19.60 -50.35
N LEU A 555 -19.98 18.51 -50.38
CA LEU A 555 -19.59 17.86 -51.63
C LEU A 555 -20.70 16.99 -52.22
N LEU A 556 -21.60 16.48 -51.38
CA LEU A 556 -22.66 15.57 -51.78
C LEU A 556 -23.74 16.31 -52.60
N PRO A 557 -24.13 15.78 -53.78
CA PRO A 557 -25.15 16.41 -54.60
C PRO A 557 -26.49 16.47 -53.86
N SER A 558 -27.18 17.61 -54.00
CA SER A 558 -28.47 17.89 -53.37
C SER A 558 -29.63 17.04 -53.91
N ASP A 559 -29.42 16.33 -55.02
CA ASP A 559 -30.33 15.30 -55.53
C ASP A 559 -30.39 14.07 -54.60
N SER A 560 -29.36 13.85 -53.78
CA SER A 560 -29.30 12.72 -52.86
C SER A 560 -30.06 13.02 -51.56
N ARG A 561 -31.07 12.20 -51.26
CA ARG A 561 -31.78 12.24 -49.96
C ARG A 561 -30.88 11.95 -48.75
N LYS A 562 -29.63 11.49 -48.97
CA LYS A 562 -28.67 11.14 -47.91
C LYS A 562 -27.99 12.36 -47.27
N LYS A 563 -28.07 13.56 -47.87
CA LYS A 563 -27.38 14.76 -47.38
C LYS A 563 -27.84 15.21 -46.00
N ILE A 564 -29.15 15.29 -45.78
CA ILE A 564 -29.73 15.64 -44.47
C ILE A 564 -29.43 14.56 -43.44
N THR A 565 -29.64 13.28 -43.81
CA THR A 565 -29.41 12.14 -42.90
C THR A 565 -27.97 12.13 -42.39
N LEU A 566 -26.98 12.30 -43.27
CA LEU A 566 -25.57 12.37 -42.87
C LEU A 566 -25.31 13.55 -41.91
N SER A 567 -25.89 14.72 -42.19
CA SER A 567 -25.70 15.92 -41.36
C SER A 567 -26.27 15.76 -39.94
N ILE A 568 -27.46 15.16 -39.82
CA ILE A 568 -28.09 14.88 -38.51
C ILE A 568 -27.31 13.80 -37.76
N SER A 569 -26.87 12.73 -38.43
CA SER A 569 -26.06 11.69 -37.79
C SER A 569 -24.73 12.23 -37.26
N ILE A 570 -24.09 13.15 -37.99
CA ILE A 570 -22.88 13.86 -37.54
C ILE A 570 -23.16 14.71 -36.29
N LEU A 571 -24.30 15.42 -36.26
CA LEU A 571 -24.72 16.19 -35.09
C LEU A 571 -24.92 15.30 -33.85
N VAL A 572 -25.63 14.17 -34.01
CA VAL A 572 -25.85 13.22 -32.92
C VAL A 572 -24.53 12.63 -32.43
N ALA A 573 -23.63 12.22 -33.32
CA ALA A 573 -22.32 11.71 -32.96
C ALA A 573 -21.52 12.75 -32.15
N LEU A 574 -21.49 14.00 -32.61
CA LEU A 574 -20.79 15.09 -31.93
C LEU A 574 -21.38 15.40 -30.55
N LEU A 575 -22.71 15.31 -30.40
CA LEU A 575 -23.38 15.46 -29.09
C LEU A 575 -22.99 14.34 -28.12
N VAL A 576 -22.89 13.09 -28.59
CA VAL A 576 -22.42 11.96 -27.77
C VAL A 576 -20.98 12.18 -27.30
N PHE A 577 -20.08 12.65 -28.19
CA PHE A 577 -18.70 12.99 -27.80
C PHE A 577 -18.64 14.15 -26.79
N TYR A 578 -19.54 15.13 -26.91
CA TYR A 578 -19.64 16.23 -25.95
C TYR A 578 -20.12 15.75 -24.57
N LEU A 579 -21.10 14.85 -24.52
CA LEU A 579 -21.56 14.22 -23.27
C LEU A 579 -20.43 13.40 -22.62
N LEU A 580 -19.68 12.63 -23.41
CA LEU A 580 -18.51 11.90 -22.92
C LEU A 580 -17.47 12.85 -22.30
N LEU A 581 -17.22 14.01 -22.92
CA LEU A 581 -16.29 14.99 -22.37
C LEU A 581 -16.78 15.54 -21.03
N ILE A 582 -18.07 15.83 -20.88
CA ILE A 582 -18.65 16.35 -19.62
C ILE A 582 -18.50 15.35 -18.48
N GLU A 583 -18.59 14.04 -18.76
CA GLU A 583 -18.40 13.01 -17.74
C GLU A 583 -16.94 12.87 -17.28
N LEU A 584 -15.98 13.21 -18.13
CA LEU A 584 -14.54 13.11 -17.86
C LEU A 584 -13.95 14.31 -17.11
N ILE A 585 -14.55 15.49 -17.21
CA ILE A 585 -14.01 16.72 -16.60
C ILE A 585 -14.76 17.08 -15.30
N PRO A 586 -14.11 17.76 -14.33
CA PRO A 586 -14.81 18.31 -13.18
C PRO A 586 -15.87 19.34 -13.58
N PRO A 587 -16.98 19.43 -12.83
CA PRO A 587 -18.02 20.43 -13.02
C PRO A 587 -17.58 21.80 -12.46
N ILE A 588 -16.51 22.39 -13.00
CA ILE A 588 -16.03 23.72 -12.62
C ILE A 588 -16.55 24.80 -13.59
N SER A 589 -16.90 25.96 -13.05
CA SER A 589 -17.44 27.11 -13.82
C SER A 589 -16.42 28.24 -14.06
N LEU A 590 -15.15 28.04 -13.65
CA LEU A 590 -14.11 29.07 -13.77
C LEU A 590 -13.60 29.20 -15.21
N VAL A 591 -13.35 28.08 -15.87
CA VAL A 591 -12.79 28.02 -17.23
C VAL A 591 -13.40 26.88 -18.03
N ILE A 592 -13.61 27.11 -19.33
CA ILE A 592 -13.99 26.04 -20.27
C ILE A 592 -12.70 25.44 -20.85
N PRO A 593 -12.52 24.11 -20.82
CA PRO A 593 -11.32 23.46 -21.34
C PRO A 593 -11.16 23.69 -22.84
N LEU A 594 -9.91 23.67 -23.32
CA LEU A 594 -9.58 23.87 -24.73
C LEU A 594 -10.36 22.92 -25.65
N LEU A 595 -10.42 21.63 -25.30
CA LEU A 595 -11.19 20.63 -26.04
C LEU A 595 -12.71 20.91 -26.01
N GLY A 596 -13.23 21.40 -24.88
CA GLY A 596 -14.64 21.81 -24.76
C GLY A 596 -14.98 23.00 -25.65
N LYS A 597 -14.10 24.01 -25.72
CA LYS A 597 -14.24 25.16 -26.64
C LYS A 597 -14.24 24.68 -28.09
N TYR A 598 -13.38 23.72 -28.44
CA TYR A 598 -13.33 23.14 -29.78
C TYR A 598 -14.60 22.39 -30.14
N LEU A 599 -15.09 21.49 -29.26
CA LEU A 599 -16.34 20.75 -29.48
C LEU A 599 -17.57 21.66 -29.57
N LEU A 600 -17.64 22.70 -28.74
CA LEU A 600 -18.73 23.67 -28.82
C LEU A 600 -18.69 24.45 -30.14
N PHE A 601 -17.49 24.85 -30.59
CA PHE A 601 -17.30 25.52 -31.87
C PHE A 601 -17.73 24.62 -33.04
N THR A 602 -17.32 23.35 -33.05
CA THR A 602 -17.72 22.40 -34.11
C THR A 602 -19.21 22.11 -34.05
N LEU A 603 -19.82 22.06 -32.87
CA LEU A 603 -21.25 21.87 -32.69
C LEU A 603 -22.05 23.03 -33.31
N VAL A 604 -21.65 24.27 -33.04
CA VAL A 604 -22.27 25.46 -33.65
C VAL A 604 -22.09 25.45 -35.17
N LEU A 605 -20.90 25.08 -35.66
CA LEU A 605 -20.60 24.97 -37.08
C LEU A 605 -21.47 23.91 -37.78
N VAL A 606 -21.68 22.75 -37.16
CA VAL A 606 -22.57 21.69 -37.70
C VAL A 606 -24.04 22.15 -37.72
N HIS A 607 -24.52 22.85 -36.68
CA HIS A 607 -25.87 23.41 -36.68
C HIS A 607 -26.08 24.42 -37.82
N LEU A 608 -25.14 25.35 -38.00
CA LEU A 608 -25.18 26.30 -39.11
C LEU A 608 -25.12 25.59 -40.47
N SER A 609 -24.32 24.53 -40.58
CA SER A 609 -24.24 23.69 -41.78
C SER A 609 -25.59 23.03 -42.12
N ILE A 610 -26.31 22.50 -41.12
CA ILE A 610 -27.65 21.93 -41.30
C ILE A 610 -28.64 22.99 -41.79
N ILE A 611 -28.67 24.18 -41.16
CA ILE A 611 -29.57 25.28 -41.56
C ILE A 611 -29.30 25.69 -43.00
N ILE A 612 -28.04 25.86 -43.39
CA ILE A 612 -27.65 26.23 -44.76
C ILE A 612 -27.99 25.10 -45.73
N THR A 613 -27.79 23.84 -45.35
CA THR A 613 -28.18 22.69 -46.16
C THR A 613 -29.69 22.67 -46.42
N ILE A 614 -30.52 23.00 -45.43
CA ILE A 614 -31.98 23.13 -45.60
C ILE A 614 -32.30 24.27 -46.57
N ILE A 615 -31.62 25.42 -46.48
CA ILE A 615 -31.79 26.54 -47.43
C ILE A 615 -31.39 26.14 -48.85
N ILE A 616 -30.28 25.42 -49.02
CA ILE A 616 -29.82 24.90 -50.32
C ILE A 616 -30.83 23.91 -50.89
N LEU A 617 -31.36 22.99 -50.07
CA LEU A 617 -32.38 22.04 -50.52
C LEU A 617 -33.70 22.74 -50.88
N ASN A 618 -34.13 23.74 -50.10
CA ASN A 618 -35.31 24.55 -50.42
C ASN A 618 -35.13 25.26 -51.79
N THR A 619 -33.93 25.78 -52.03
CA THR A 619 -33.56 26.42 -53.30
C THR A 619 -33.53 25.40 -54.46
N HIS A 620 -33.02 24.20 -54.22
CA HIS A 620 -32.89 23.13 -55.22
C HIS A 620 -34.25 22.56 -55.68
N PHE A 621 -35.21 22.39 -54.77
CA PHE A 621 -36.54 21.84 -55.07
C PHE A 621 -37.60 22.90 -55.41
N ARG A 622 -37.18 24.16 -55.63
CA ARG A 622 -38.09 25.25 -55.99
C ARG A 622 -38.65 25.03 -57.41
N ARG A 623 -39.92 24.62 -57.51
CA ARG A 623 -40.60 24.19 -58.76
C ARG A 623 -41.47 25.27 -59.41
N HIS A 624 -42.03 26.22 -58.66
CA HIS A 624 -43.04 27.16 -59.19
C HIS A 624 -42.51 28.59 -59.45
N PRO A 625 -43.04 29.30 -60.48
CA PRO A 625 -42.55 30.59 -60.96
C PRO A 625 -43.06 31.82 -60.19
N THR A 626 -43.60 31.68 -58.98
CA THR A 626 -44.20 32.83 -58.24
C THR A 626 -43.18 33.83 -57.69
N THR A 627 -41.89 33.48 -57.67
CA THR A 627 -40.81 34.42 -57.36
C THR A 627 -39.91 34.59 -58.57
N HIS A 628 -40.19 35.58 -59.40
CA HIS A 628 -39.24 36.05 -60.40
C HIS A 628 -38.00 36.57 -59.64
N MET A 629 -36.82 35.96 -59.84
CA MET A 629 -35.61 36.45 -59.20
C MET A 629 -35.36 37.91 -59.61
N SER A 630 -35.08 38.76 -58.63
CA SER A 630 -34.70 40.14 -58.92
C SER A 630 -33.48 40.16 -59.83
N SER A 631 -33.45 41.10 -60.77
CA SER A 631 -32.44 41.16 -61.84
C SER A 631 -31.02 41.30 -61.28
N TRP A 632 -30.88 41.94 -60.12
CA TRP A 632 -29.61 42.06 -59.39
C TRP A 632 -29.17 40.72 -58.78
N LEU A 633 -30.06 40.00 -58.10
CA LEU A 633 -29.78 38.70 -57.48
C LEU A 633 -29.36 37.67 -58.53
N ARG A 634 -30.02 37.69 -59.70
CA ARG A 634 -29.67 36.83 -60.84
C ARG A 634 -28.26 37.10 -61.36
N LYS A 635 -27.86 38.38 -61.51
CA LYS A 635 -26.49 38.73 -61.93
C LYS A 635 -25.46 38.31 -60.88
N MET A 636 -25.74 38.54 -59.60
CA MET A 636 -24.82 38.20 -58.51
C MET A 636 -24.56 36.68 -58.43
N LEU A 637 -25.63 35.86 -58.44
CA LEU A 637 -25.53 34.41 -58.30
C LEU A 637 -25.11 33.68 -59.60
N LEU A 638 -25.51 34.14 -60.79
CA LEU A 638 -25.23 33.43 -62.04
C LEU A 638 -24.03 33.98 -62.83
N VAL A 639 -23.52 35.18 -62.51
CA VAL A 639 -22.41 35.80 -63.27
C VAL A 639 -21.18 36.02 -62.39
N TYR A 640 -21.33 36.59 -61.20
CA TYR A 640 -20.18 36.92 -60.34
C TYR A 640 -19.71 35.71 -59.53
N LEU A 641 -20.62 35.06 -58.79
CA LEU A 641 -20.28 33.96 -57.89
C LEU A 641 -19.67 32.72 -58.61
N PRO A 642 -20.13 32.30 -59.80
CA PRO A 642 -19.55 31.15 -60.50
C PRO A 642 -18.15 31.45 -61.05
N LYS A 643 -17.88 32.71 -61.44
CA LYS A 643 -16.53 33.14 -61.84
C LYS A 643 -15.56 33.10 -60.66
N LEU A 644 -16.01 33.53 -59.48
CA LEU A 644 -15.23 33.45 -58.24
C LEU A 644 -14.91 31.99 -57.87
N LEU A 645 -15.86 31.07 -58.07
CA LEU A 645 -15.74 29.65 -57.76
C LEU A 645 -15.15 28.79 -58.89
N LEU A 646 -14.69 29.40 -59.99
CA LEU A 646 -14.16 28.71 -61.18
C LEU A 646 -15.12 27.65 -61.76
N MET A 647 -16.44 27.86 -61.66
CA MET A 647 -17.45 26.95 -62.18
C MET A 647 -17.92 27.37 -63.58
N LYS A 648 -17.96 26.41 -64.51
CA LYS A 648 -18.57 26.61 -65.84
C LYS A 648 -20.07 26.32 -65.77
N ARG A 649 -20.87 27.22 -66.33
CA ARG A 649 -22.32 27.00 -66.50
C ARG A 649 -22.53 25.83 -67.49
N PRO A 650 -23.40 24.85 -67.19
CA PRO A 650 -23.78 23.84 -68.17
C PRO A 650 -24.43 24.53 -69.39
N ASN A 651 -24.09 24.06 -70.59
CA ASN A 651 -24.66 24.57 -71.84
C ASN A 651 -26.12 24.13 -71.96
N ILE A 652 -27.04 24.92 -71.40
CA ILE A 652 -28.47 24.77 -71.64
C ILE A 652 -28.75 25.41 -73.00
N PRO A 653 -29.27 24.68 -74.01
CA PRO A 653 -29.59 25.25 -75.31
C PRO A 653 -30.69 26.30 -75.16
N THR A 654 -30.31 27.58 -75.22
CA THR A 654 -31.26 28.69 -75.08
C THR A 654 -32.33 28.69 -76.18
N ARG A 655 -33.55 29.11 -75.84
CA ARG A 655 -34.71 29.40 -76.72
C ARG A 655 -34.39 30.06 -78.08
N HIS A 656 -33.26 30.77 -78.18
CA HIS A 656 -32.78 31.39 -79.42
C HIS A 656 -32.23 30.40 -80.45
N VAL A 657 -31.75 29.22 -80.04
CA VAL A 657 -31.20 28.21 -80.97
C VAL A 657 -32.34 27.50 -81.71
N TYR A 658 -33.37 27.04 -81.00
CA TYR A 658 -34.56 26.43 -81.61
C TYR A 658 -35.34 27.40 -82.51
N ARG A 659 -35.40 28.69 -82.18
CA ARG A 659 -36.04 29.70 -83.05
C ARG A 659 -35.25 29.95 -84.33
N LYS A 660 -33.92 29.86 -84.28
CA LYS A 660 -33.02 30.08 -85.43
C LYS A 660 -32.95 28.86 -86.37
N GLU A 661 -33.02 27.65 -85.81
CA GLU A 661 -33.18 26.42 -86.61
C GLU A 661 -34.58 26.33 -87.24
N ASN A 662 -35.64 26.63 -86.49
CA ASN A 662 -37.00 26.63 -87.05
C ASN A 662 -37.23 27.76 -88.08
N SER A 663 -36.59 28.93 -87.94
CA SER A 663 -36.68 29.97 -88.98
C SER A 663 -36.04 29.54 -90.30
N ASN A 664 -34.99 28.72 -90.24
CA ASN A 664 -34.33 28.17 -91.42
C ASN A 664 -35.14 27.02 -92.03
N LEU A 665 -35.84 26.22 -91.22
CA LEU A 665 -36.75 25.16 -91.69
C LEU A 665 -38.07 25.72 -92.27
N ILE A 666 -38.56 26.85 -91.77
CA ILE A 666 -39.79 27.49 -92.28
C ILE A 666 -39.57 28.15 -93.65
N GLN A 667 -38.34 28.53 -94.00
CA GLN A 667 -38.02 29.08 -95.34
C GLN A 667 -37.94 28.03 -96.45
N GLN A 668 -37.96 26.72 -96.14
CA GLN A 668 -37.90 25.65 -97.15
C GLN A 668 -39.23 24.95 -97.45
N ASN A 669 -40.32 25.26 -96.73
CA ASN A 669 -41.63 24.69 -97.04
C ASN A 669 -42.52 25.70 -97.77
N GLN A 670 -42.65 25.50 -99.09
CA GLN A 670 -43.75 26.10 -99.86
C GLN A 670 -45.09 25.71 -99.24
N PRO A 671 -46.08 26.62 -99.14
CA PRO A 671 -47.41 26.25 -98.72
C PRO A 671 -48.04 25.36 -99.79
N LEU A 672 -48.20 24.07 -99.52
CA LEU A 672 -49.06 23.19 -100.32
C LEU A 672 -50.51 23.66 -100.15
N ARG A 673 -50.96 24.54 -101.05
CA ARG A 673 -52.34 25.02 -101.13
C ARG A 673 -53.21 23.94 -101.77
N TYR A 674 -53.68 22.98 -100.97
CA TYR A 674 -54.70 22.03 -101.40
C TYR A 674 -56.11 22.58 -101.16
N GLN A 675 -56.94 22.55 -102.21
CA GLN A 675 -58.33 22.99 -102.20
C GLN A 675 -59.24 21.78 -101.89
N TRP A 676 -59.75 21.68 -100.65
CA TRP A 676 -60.58 20.55 -100.22
C TRP A 676 -62.07 20.84 -100.38
N LYS A 677 -62.76 20.06 -101.22
CA LYS A 677 -64.23 19.94 -101.22
C LYS A 677 -64.60 18.89 -100.17
N ASP A 678 -64.94 19.34 -98.96
CA ASP A 678 -65.77 18.67 -97.93
C ASP A 678 -65.67 19.45 -96.60
N GLU A 679 -66.81 19.95 -96.09
CA GLU A 679 -66.87 20.85 -94.92
C GLU A 679 -66.57 20.13 -93.58
N GLN A 680 -66.85 18.82 -93.52
CA GLN A 680 -66.63 17.98 -92.34
C GLN A 680 -65.14 17.68 -92.11
N ARG A 681 -64.37 17.46 -93.19
CA ARG A 681 -62.89 17.33 -93.12
C ARG A 681 -62.23 18.62 -92.64
N ARG A 682 -62.72 19.79 -93.05
CA ARG A 682 -62.21 21.10 -92.58
C ARG A 682 -62.37 21.30 -91.08
N ARG A 683 -63.49 20.88 -90.48
CA ARG A 683 -63.71 20.94 -89.03
C ARG A 683 -62.77 20.01 -88.27
N VAL A 684 -62.59 18.77 -88.74
CA VAL A 684 -61.66 17.81 -88.13
C VAL A 684 -60.21 18.29 -88.24
N LEU A 685 -59.78 18.79 -89.41
CA LEU A 685 -58.42 19.36 -89.60
C LEU A 685 -58.16 20.57 -88.70
N LYS A 686 -59.14 21.48 -88.54
CA LYS A 686 -59.02 22.63 -87.64
C LYS A 686 -58.93 22.20 -86.17
N MET A 687 -59.77 21.26 -85.74
CA MET A 687 -59.73 20.69 -84.39
C MET A 687 -58.40 19.97 -84.10
N THR A 688 -57.89 19.19 -85.06
CA THR A 688 -56.58 18.55 -84.96
C THR A 688 -55.45 19.57 -84.92
N ALA A 689 -55.51 20.64 -85.73
CA ALA A 689 -54.52 21.71 -85.69
C ALA A 689 -54.53 22.47 -84.35
N ASP A 690 -55.72 22.75 -83.79
CA ASP A 690 -55.87 23.38 -82.48
C ASP A 690 -55.35 22.46 -81.36
N HIS A 691 -55.58 21.15 -81.44
CA HIS A 691 -55.00 20.17 -80.51
C HIS A 691 -53.47 20.09 -80.61
N VAL A 692 -52.91 20.07 -81.82
CA VAL A 692 -51.45 20.07 -82.03
C VAL A 692 -50.84 21.39 -81.52
N ALA A 693 -51.49 22.53 -81.76
CA ALA A 693 -51.05 23.82 -81.22
C ALA A 693 -51.10 23.86 -79.69
N TYR A 694 -52.12 23.25 -79.07
CA TYR A 694 -52.21 23.10 -77.62
C TYR A 694 -51.09 22.21 -77.07
N ILE A 695 -50.83 21.06 -77.68
CA ILE A 695 -49.74 20.14 -77.29
C ILE A 695 -48.39 20.84 -77.44
N ALA A 696 -48.13 21.53 -78.56
CA ALA A 696 -46.91 22.29 -78.78
C ALA A 696 -46.72 23.39 -77.72
N LYS A 697 -47.80 24.09 -77.35
CA LYS A 697 -47.78 25.08 -76.27
C LYS A 697 -47.51 24.45 -74.90
N GLN A 698 -48.04 23.26 -74.61
CA GLN A 698 -47.76 22.54 -73.37
C GLN A 698 -46.34 22.01 -73.30
N ILE A 699 -45.81 21.50 -74.40
CA ILE A 699 -44.38 21.15 -74.56
C ILE A 699 -43.53 22.41 -74.31
N GLU A 700 -43.82 23.54 -74.96
CA GLU A 700 -43.09 24.80 -74.73
C GLU A 700 -43.13 25.25 -73.26
N ASN A 701 -44.31 25.21 -72.62
CA ASN A 701 -44.45 25.55 -71.21
C ASN A 701 -43.67 24.60 -70.29
N ALA A 702 -43.74 23.29 -70.54
CA ALA A 702 -42.97 22.28 -69.80
C ALA A 702 -41.45 22.48 -70.00
N GLN A 703 -41.03 23.03 -71.13
CA GLN A 703 -39.63 23.27 -71.47
C GLN A 703 -39.11 24.50 -70.75
N ILE A 704 -39.91 25.56 -70.69
CA ILE A 704 -39.65 26.73 -69.86
C ILE A 704 -39.60 26.36 -68.36
N GLU A 705 -40.53 25.51 -67.89
CA GLU A 705 -40.51 25.01 -66.51
C GLU A 705 -39.22 24.23 -66.21
N LYS A 706 -38.79 23.37 -67.15
CA LYS A 706 -37.53 22.61 -67.03
C LYS A 706 -36.30 23.52 -66.99
N GLU A 707 -36.23 24.54 -67.84
CA GLU A 707 -35.14 25.53 -67.83
C GLU A 707 -35.07 26.27 -66.49
N ILE A 708 -36.20 26.71 -65.95
CA ILE A 708 -36.28 27.42 -64.66
C ILE A 708 -35.81 26.50 -63.52
N VAL A 709 -36.25 25.24 -63.50
CA VAL A 709 -35.82 24.26 -62.50
C VAL A 709 -34.32 24.00 -62.59
N GLU A 710 -33.76 23.85 -63.79
CA GLU A 710 -32.31 23.68 -63.99
C GLU A 710 -31.51 24.92 -63.55
N GLU A 711 -32.01 26.14 -63.78
CA GLU A 711 -31.38 27.37 -63.25
C GLU A 711 -31.34 27.38 -61.72
N TRP A 712 -32.43 27.04 -61.04
CA TRP A 712 -32.47 26.96 -59.56
C TRP A 712 -31.59 25.85 -59.00
N ARG A 713 -31.52 24.69 -59.66
CA ARG A 713 -30.59 23.62 -59.30
C ARG A 713 -29.13 24.05 -59.44
N PHE A 714 -28.81 24.78 -60.50
CA PHE A 714 -27.47 25.34 -60.69
C PHE A 714 -27.13 26.39 -59.62
N ILE A 715 -28.08 27.26 -59.26
CA ILE A 715 -27.92 28.21 -58.14
C ILE A 715 -27.67 27.47 -56.82
N ALA A 716 -28.44 26.42 -56.53
CA ALA A 716 -28.25 25.61 -55.34
C ALA A 716 -26.85 24.98 -55.31
N LEU A 717 -26.35 24.47 -56.45
CA LEU A 717 -24.98 23.94 -56.58
C LEU A 717 -23.90 25.01 -56.35
N ILE A 718 -24.10 26.22 -56.87
CA ILE A 718 -23.18 27.36 -56.66
C ILE A 718 -23.13 27.73 -55.17
N LEU A 719 -24.29 27.85 -54.52
CA LEU A 719 -24.37 28.14 -53.09
C LEU A 719 -23.71 27.04 -52.25
N ASP A 720 -23.91 25.78 -52.61
CA ASP A 720 -23.29 24.63 -51.96
C ASP A 720 -21.75 24.71 -51.98
N ARG A 721 -21.18 25.08 -53.13
CA ARG A 721 -19.73 25.21 -53.32
C ARG A 721 -19.14 26.47 -52.68
N PHE A 722 -19.91 27.55 -52.66
CA PHE A 722 -19.56 28.77 -51.93
C PHE A 722 -19.45 28.50 -50.43
N PHE A 723 -20.49 27.90 -49.84
CA PHE A 723 -20.48 27.56 -48.42
C PHE A 723 -19.45 26.47 -48.11
N LEU A 724 -19.21 25.49 -48.99
CA LEU A 724 -18.11 24.54 -48.82
C LEU A 724 -16.78 25.26 -48.55
N ILE A 725 -16.38 26.23 -49.37
CA ILE A 725 -15.11 26.94 -49.18
C ILE A 725 -15.10 27.69 -47.84
N ILE A 726 -16.18 28.38 -47.50
CA ILE A 726 -16.30 29.09 -46.22
C ILE A 726 -16.15 28.12 -45.04
N PHE A 727 -16.90 27.02 -45.03
CA PHE A 727 -16.89 26.04 -43.95
C PHE A 727 -15.56 25.28 -43.86
N VAL A 728 -14.91 24.96 -44.99
CA VAL A 728 -13.54 24.41 -45.02
C VAL A 728 -12.57 25.39 -44.34
N SER A 729 -12.57 26.66 -44.76
CA SER A 729 -11.65 27.67 -44.22
C SER A 729 -11.88 27.92 -42.74
N VAL A 730 -13.14 28.09 -42.32
CA VAL A 730 -13.49 28.32 -40.90
C VAL A 730 -13.15 27.10 -40.04
N SER A 731 -13.43 25.87 -40.53
CA SER A 731 -13.10 24.63 -39.82
C SER A 731 -11.58 24.43 -39.69
N LEU A 732 -10.82 24.68 -40.76
CA LEU A 732 -9.36 24.55 -40.76
C LEU A 732 -8.69 25.55 -39.82
N ILE A 733 -9.06 26.84 -39.92
CA ILE A 733 -8.54 27.91 -39.04
C ILE A 733 -8.95 27.64 -37.59
N GLY A 734 -10.20 27.24 -37.34
CA GLY A 734 -10.69 26.93 -36.01
C GLY A 734 -9.98 25.73 -35.38
N THR A 735 -9.70 24.68 -36.16
CA THR A 735 -9.01 23.47 -35.68
C THR A 735 -7.54 23.76 -35.40
N LEU A 736 -6.81 24.39 -36.32
CA LEU A 736 -5.41 24.78 -36.13
C LEU A 736 -5.26 25.78 -34.97
N GLY A 737 -6.11 26.81 -34.93
CA GLY A 737 -6.09 27.83 -33.89
C GLY A 737 -6.45 27.31 -32.50
N SER A 738 -7.19 26.19 -32.41
CA SER A 738 -7.49 25.53 -31.13
C SER A 738 -6.35 24.62 -30.69
N LEU A 739 -5.81 23.78 -31.59
CA LEU A 739 -4.75 22.83 -31.25
C LEU A 739 -3.40 23.50 -30.94
N LEU A 740 -3.05 24.58 -31.64
CA LEU A 740 -1.77 25.30 -31.46
C LEU A 740 -1.75 26.22 -30.22
N LYS A 741 -2.86 26.35 -29.50
CA LYS A 741 -2.92 27.16 -28.27
C LYS A 741 -2.34 26.46 -27.04
N ALA A 742 -2.11 25.14 -27.09
CA ALA A 742 -1.60 24.40 -25.94
C ALA A 742 -0.11 24.72 -25.69
N PRO A 743 0.25 25.38 -24.57
CA PRO A 743 1.63 25.82 -24.32
C PRO A 743 2.60 24.66 -24.08
N SER A 744 2.10 23.50 -23.63
CA SER A 744 2.89 22.29 -23.37
C SER A 744 3.40 21.58 -24.63
N LEU A 745 2.97 22.03 -25.83
CA LEU A 745 3.57 21.66 -27.12
C LEU A 745 4.89 22.40 -27.40
N TYR A 746 5.13 23.56 -26.78
CA TYR A 746 6.26 24.44 -27.08
C TYR A 746 7.22 24.65 -25.89
N LYS A 747 6.72 24.56 -24.65
CA LYS A 747 7.53 24.60 -23.43
C LYS A 747 7.58 23.22 -22.79
N SER A 748 8.70 22.52 -22.95
CA SER A 748 9.07 21.40 -22.09
C SER A 748 10.21 21.85 -21.17
N ASN A 749 9.91 22.07 -19.89
CA ASN A 749 10.96 21.88 -18.90
C ASN A 749 11.35 20.39 -18.93
N PRO A 750 12.64 20.03 -18.93
CA PRO A 750 13.03 18.64 -18.90
C PRO A 750 12.45 17.98 -17.63
N PRO A 751 11.91 16.75 -17.74
CA PRO A 751 11.38 16.05 -16.58
C PRO A 751 12.47 15.80 -15.54
N VAL A 752 12.07 15.68 -14.28
CA VAL A 752 13.01 15.30 -13.21
C VAL A 752 13.45 13.86 -13.46
N ASN A 753 14.75 13.65 -13.70
CA ASN A 753 15.28 12.29 -13.85
C ASN A 753 15.29 11.59 -12.47
N PRO A 754 14.55 10.48 -12.31
CA PRO A 754 14.52 9.72 -11.05
C PRO A 754 15.89 9.11 -10.71
N ASN A 755 16.79 8.91 -11.69
CA ASN A 755 18.12 8.34 -11.49
C ASN A 755 19.19 9.36 -11.03
N CYS A 756 18.80 10.61 -10.74
CA CYS A 756 19.71 11.61 -10.16
C CYS A 756 19.44 11.74 -8.65
N TYR A 757 20.11 10.91 -7.86
CA TYR A 757 20.01 10.86 -6.40
C TYR A 757 20.70 12.08 -5.73
N LEU A 758 20.24 12.43 -4.52
CA LEU A 758 21.01 13.23 -3.56
C LEU A 758 21.80 12.25 -2.69
N TYR A 759 23.14 12.24 -2.81
CA TYR A 759 23.99 11.44 -1.93
C TYR A 759 24.32 12.22 -0.65
N TYR A 760 24.22 11.58 0.51
CA TYR A 760 24.75 12.09 1.78
C TYR A 760 26.20 11.58 1.94
N PRO A 761 27.24 12.42 1.88
CA PRO A 761 28.60 11.93 2.09
C PRO A 761 28.84 11.63 3.58
N PRO A 762 29.63 10.59 3.92
CA PRO A 762 30.07 10.37 5.28
C PRO A 762 31.06 11.48 5.73
N ILE A 763 30.58 12.30 6.67
CA ILE A 763 31.25 13.02 7.76
C ILE A 763 32.43 13.97 7.47
N ASN A 764 33.10 14.00 6.31
CA ASN A 764 34.32 14.83 6.18
C ASN A 764 34.50 15.76 4.97
N ASN A 765 33.47 16.05 4.16
CA ASN A 765 33.56 17.14 3.17
C ASN A 765 32.21 17.82 2.90
N SER A 766 32.14 19.12 3.19
CA SER A 766 30.96 19.99 3.05
C SER A 766 30.77 20.49 1.61
N GLN A 767 30.67 19.60 0.63
CA GLN A 767 30.27 19.96 -0.74
C GLN A 767 29.34 18.91 -1.35
N TRP A 768 28.19 19.40 -1.85
CA TRP A 768 27.20 18.61 -2.59
C TRP A 768 27.77 18.15 -3.93
N LEU A 769 27.93 16.84 -4.14
CA LEU A 769 28.27 16.28 -5.45
C LEU A 769 26.99 15.81 -6.16
N LYS A 770 26.73 16.40 -7.33
CA LYS A 770 25.63 16.07 -8.22
C LYS A 770 26.06 14.90 -9.10
N THR A 771 25.69 13.66 -8.77
CA THR A 771 25.93 12.50 -9.64
C THR A 771 24.61 12.12 -10.32
N CYS A 772 24.43 12.59 -11.56
CA CYS A 772 23.45 11.99 -12.45
C CYS A 772 24.12 10.79 -13.12
N GLY A 773 23.51 9.61 -13.04
CA GLY A 773 24.04 8.40 -13.68
C GLY A 773 24.21 8.62 -15.18
N THR A 774 25.42 8.93 -15.61
CA THR A 774 25.91 8.62 -16.95
C THR A 774 26.76 7.38 -16.83
N ASN A 775 26.48 6.41 -17.71
CA ASN A 775 27.26 5.19 -17.88
C ASN A 775 28.75 5.39 -17.61
N TYR A 776 29.33 4.44 -16.88
CA TYR A 776 30.76 4.26 -16.77
C TYR A 776 31.38 4.18 -18.18
N SER A 777 31.89 5.31 -18.65
CA SER A 777 32.95 5.39 -19.63
C SER A 777 33.63 6.75 -19.49
N SER A 778 34.78 6.74 -18.81
CA SER A 778 35.89 7.71 -18.92
C SER A 778 35.52 9.21 -18.89
N ILE A 779 35.59 9.82 -17.71
CA ILE A 779 35.92 11.25 -17.61
C ILE A 779 37.45 11.34 -17.44
N ASN A 780 38.11 11.73 -18.53
CA ASN A 780 39.41 12.38 -18.44
C ASN A 780 39.20 13.74 -17.75
N SER A 781 40.04 14.04 -16.77
CA SER A 781 40.20 15.35 -16.17
C SER A 781 40.66 16.35 -17.24
N ASN A 782 39.77 17.26 -17.64
CA ASN A 782 40.04 18.67 -18.01
C ASN A 782 38.86 19.24 -18.80
N GLU A 783 37.86 19.81 -18.13
CA GLU A 783 37.03 20.88 -18.71
C GLU A 783 36.32 21.64 -17.58
N GLN A 784 36.89 22.80 -17.21
CA GLN A 784 36.22 23.81 -16.39
C GLN A 784 35.18 24.53 -17.27
N LEU A 785 33.89 24.35 -16.99
CA LEU A 785 32.83 25.15 -17.61
C LEU A 785 32.54 26.38 -16.75
N GLN A 786 32.93 27.54 -17.28
CA GLN A 786 32.66 28.87 -16.73
C GLN A 786 31.15 29.14 -16.65
N ILE A 787 30.69 29.55 -15.47
CA ILE A 787 29.36 30.13 -15.28
C ILE A 787 29.47 31.63 -15.63
N SER A 788 28.80 32.05 -16.68
CA SER A 788 28.60 33.48 -16.98
C SER A 788 27.49 34.03 -16.08
N THR A 789 27.86 35.03 -15.30
CA THR A 789 26.94 35.89 -14.54
C THR A 789 26.48 37.04 -15.44
N SER A 790 25.19 37.13 -15.71
CA SER A 790 24.57 38.35 -16.23
C SER A 790 23.40 38.76 -15.32
N ILE A 791 23.76 39.47 -14.24
CA ILE A 791 22.85 40.39 -13.57
C ILE A 791 22.95 41.69 -14.36
N GLY A 792 21.91 42.00 -15.15
CA GLY A 792 21.75 43.28 -15.83
C GLY A 792 20.68 44.10 -15.14
N ASN A 793 21.07 45.26 -14.62
CA ASN A 793 20.21 46.33 -14.13
C ASN A 793 19.10 46.68 -15.12
N ILE A 794 17.86 46.81 -14.62
CA ILE A 794 16.93 47.96 -14.71
C ILE A 794 15.81 47.73 -13.70
#